data_AF-A0A3R6QGE5-F1
#
_entry.id   AF-A0A3R6QGE5-F1
#
_cell.length_a   1.000
_cell.length_b   1.000
_cell.length_c   1.000
_cell.angle_alpha   90.00
_cell.angle_beta   90.00
_cell.angle_gamma   90.00
#
_symmetry.space_group_name_H-M   'P 1'
#
loop_
_entity.id
_entity.type
_entity.pdbx_description
1 polymer ?
#
loop_
_entity_poly.entity_id
_entity_poly.type
_entity_poly.pdbx_seq_one_letter_code
_entity_poly.pdbx_strand_id
1 'polypeptide(L)'
;MPETNETYQPLTFDAIKIGLASPEKILEWSHGEVKKPETINYRTLKPEKDGLFCERIFGPSKDWECHCGKYKKIRYKGVICDRCGVEVTKASVRRERMGHIELAAPVSHIWYFKGIPSRMGLILDISPRTLEKVLYFASYIVLDPGQTGLQMKQVLSEKEYRDEIEKYGYGSFRVGMGAEAIQELLKAIDLEKDSEDLRNQLQDATGQKRARIIKRLEVVEAFRNSGNKPEWMIMTVVPVIPPDIRPMVQLDGGRFATSDLNDLYRRIINRNNRLARLLELGAPDIIVRNEKRMLQEAVDALIDNGRRGRPVTGPGNRALKSLSDMLKGKQGRFRQNLLGKRVDYSGRSVIVVGPELKIYQCGLPKEMAIELFKPFVMKELVSNGTAHNIKNAKKMVERLQPEVWDVLEDVIKEHPVMLNRAPTLHRLGIQAFEPILVEGKAIKLHPLVCTAFNADFDGDQMAVHLPLSVEAQAECRFLLLSPNNLLKPSDGGPVAVPSQDMVLGIYYLTQERPGAKGEGMAFKSINEAILAYENKVVTLHSRVKVRVTRTMPDGTTKTGIIESTVGRFIFNEIIPQDLGFVDRSQKENELKLEVDFHVGKKQLKQILEKVINVHGATQTAITLDDIKAIGYKFSTRAAMTVSISDMTVPASKPKLIADAQATVDHIAKNFRRGLITEEERYKEVIETWKATDDQLTHDLLTGLDKYNNIFMMADSGARGSDKQIKQLAGMRGLMADTTGHTIELPIKSNFREGLDVLEYFISAHGARKGMSDTALRTADSGYLTRRLVDVSQDLIVREEDCCWDKPEIPYMEIKAFMDGQETIETLQERITGRFIAETITDPDTGEVVIEKNHMCTPKRAAAVMAALKKQGRDSIKIRTVLTCKSHIGVCAKCYGANMATGQPVQVGEAVGIIAAQSIGEPGTQLTMRTFHSGGVAGGDITQGLPRVEELFEARKPKGLAIIAEFGGVATIKDTKKKREIIITDNETGNSKTYLIPYGSRIKIQDGAVLEAGDELTEGSVNPHDILKIKGVRAVQDYMIQEVQRVYRLQGVEINDKHIEMIVHQMLKKIKIEESGDSDVLPGVSMDVLDFNEMNEALEAEGKEPAIGRQVMLGITKASLATDSFLSAASFQETTKVLTEAAINGKVDKLIGLKENVLIGKLIPAGTGMKRYRSIKLNTDVEEEDDIDLAEDDFNEPAELDEADKIVLNEDELSEE
;
A
#
# COMPACT_ATOMS: atom_id res chain seq x y z
N MET A 1 7.37 11.69 -52.27
CA MET A 1 8.52 10.98 -51.65
C MET A 1 7.96 9.74 -50.97
N PRO A 2 8.59 8.55 -51.04
CA PRO A 2 8.04 7.38 -50.36
C PRO A 2 8.21 7.53 -48.85
N GLU A 3 7.09 7.54 -48.14
CA GLU A 3 7.03 7.66 -46.68
C GLU A 3 7.40 6.33 -46.02
N THR A 4 8.66 6.16 -45.62
CA THR A 4 9.03 5.08 -44.70
C THR A 4 8.66 5.47 -43.28
N ASN A 5 7.36 5.54 -42.99
CA ASN A 5 6.83 5.42 -41.64
C ASN A 5 6.98 3.96 -41.19
N GLU A 6 8.22 3.57 -40.87
CA GLU A 6 8.48 2.44 -39.96
C GLU A 6 8.06 2.90 -38.54
N THR A 7 6.76 3.09 -38.34
CA THR A 7 6.16 3.28 -37.02
C THR A 7 6.50 2.04 -36.21
N TYR A 8 7.15 2.25 -35.06
CA TYR A 8 7.51 1.19 -34.12
C TYR A 8 6.23 0.46 -33.69
N GLN A 9 5.96 -0.71 -34.27
CA GLN A 9 4.91 -1.59 -33.77
C GLN A 9 5.39 -2.17 -32.43
N PRO A 10 4.72 -1.85 -31.31
CA PRO A 10 5.10 -2.43 -30.03
C PRO A 10 4.82 -3.93 -30.08
N LEU A 11 5.86 -4.74 -29.82
CA LEU A 11 5.74 -6.18 -29.68
C LEU A 11 4.64 -6.53 -28.65
N THR A 12 3.52 -7.07 -29.11
CA THR A 12 2.44 -7.57 -28.27
C THR A 12 2.81 -8.97 -27.75
N PHE A 13 3.14 -9.07 -26.48
CA PHE A 13 3.37 -10.32 -25.77
C PHE A 13 2.43 -10.42 -24.57
N ASP A 14 1.99 -11.61 -24.17
CA ASP A 14 1.15 -11.80 -22.97
C ASP A 14 1.92 -12.31 -21.74
N ALA A 15 3.10 -12.92 -21.94
CA ALA A 15 3.88 -13.53 -20.87
C ALA A 15 5.40 -13.29 -20.99
N ILE A 16 6.14 -13.47 -19.90
CA ILE A 16 7.62 -13.42 -19.86
C ILE A 16 8.15 -14.72 -19.25
N LYS A 17 9.03 -15.43 -19.98
CA LYS A 17 9.76 -16.60 -19.47
C LYS A 17 11.15 -16.20 -18.99
N ILE A 18 11.59 -16.76 -17.87
CA ILE A 18 13.00 -16.73 -17.41
C ILE A 18 13.56 -18.16 -17.42
N GLY A 19 14.85 -18.31 -17.70
CA GLY A 19 15.53 -19.60 -17.78
C GLY A 19 17.05 -19.43 -17.73
N LEU A 20 17.79 -20.53 -17.70
CA LEU A 20 19.25 -20.49 -17.86
C LEU A 20 19.62 -20.21 -19.33
N ALA A 21 20.71 -19.49 -19.55
CA ALA A 21 21.25 -19.25 -20.88
C ALA A 21 22.34 -20.28 -21.19
N SER A 22 22.17 -21.06 -22.26
CA SER A 22 23.22 -21.94 -22.77
C SER A 22 24.36 -21.12 -23.39
N PRO A 23 25.60 -21.65 -23.46
CA PRO A 23 26.71 -20.97 -24.14
C PRO A 23 26.39 -20.60 -25.60
N GLU A 24 25.71 -21.50 -26.31
CA GLU A 24 25.23 -21.28 -27.69
C GLU A 24 24.29 -20.07 -27.78
N LYS A 25 23.35 -19.93 -26.83
CA LYS A 25 22.40 -18.81 -26.78
C LYS A 25 23.07 -17.48 -26.41
N ILE A 26 24.13 -17.52 -25.61
CA ILE A 26 24.96 -16.33 -25.31
C ILE A 26 25.71 -15.87 -26.57
N LEU A 27 26.16 -16.81 -27.42
CA LEU A 27 26.77 -16.52 -28.71
C LEU A 27 25.75 -16.00 -29.73
N GLU A 28 24.54 -16.56 -29.77
CA GLU A 28 23.41 -16.09 -30.60
C GLU A 28 23.07 -14.62 -30.35
N TRP A 29 23.08 -14.17 -29.08
CA TRP A 29 22.85 -12.76 -28.71
C TRP A 29 24.00 -11.82 -29.08
N SER A 30 25.15 -12.35 -29.49
CA SER A 30 26.38 -11.56 -29.62
C SER A 30 26.68 -11.14 -31.06
N HIS A 31 26.87 -9.84 -31.24
CA HIS A 31 27.37 -9.27 -32.50
C HIS A 31 28.91 -9.29 -32.62
N GLY A 32 29.62 -9.85 -31.63
CA GLY A 32 31.07 -10.02 -31.71
C GLY A 32 31.79 -10.18 -30.37
N GLU A 33 32.97 -10.78 -30.46
CA GLU A 33 33.86 -11.09 -29.35
C GLU A 33 34.72 -9.88 -28.93
N VAL A 34 34.80 -9.59 -27.63
CA VAL A 34 35.62 -8.52 -27.06
C VAL A 34 36.97 -9.10 -26.60
N LYS A 35 37.98 -9.01 -27.45
CA LYS A 35 39.35 -9.52 -27.17
C LYS A 35 40.20 -8.58 -26.32
N LYS A 36 39.87 -7.28 -26.31
CA LYS A 36 40.76 -6.22 -25.83
C LYS A 36 40.20 -5.46 -24.62
N PRO A 37 41.03 -5.19 -23.59
CA PRO A 37 40.62 -4.45 -22.38
C PRO A 37 40.45 -2.93 -22.62
N GLU A 38 40.95 -2.40 -23.75
CA GLU A 38 40.88 -1.00 -24.09
C GLU A 38 39.44 -0.51 -24.33
N THR A 39 39.20 0.78 -24.09
CA THR A 39 37.88 1.41 -24.19
C THR A 39 37.85 2.41 -25.34
N ILE A 40 38.43 3.59 -25.12
CA ILE A 40 38.66 4.63 -26.11
C ILE A 40 40.15 4.96 -26.20
N ASN A 41 40.58 5.46 -27.36
CA ASN A 41 41.93 5.95 -27.55
C ASN A 41 42.08 7.35 -26.94
N TYR A 42 43.01 7.53 -25.99
CA TYR A 42 43.16 8.77 -25.24
C TYR A 42 43.56 10.00 -26.10
N ARG A 43 44.10 9.79 -27.31
CA ARG A 43 44.50 10.89 -28.21
C ARG A 43 43.39 11.31 -29.16
N THR A 44 42.65 10.34 -29.70
CA THR A 44 41.61 10.61 -30.72
C THR A 44 40.20 10.65 -30.14
N LEU A 45 40.03 10.24 -28.88
CA LEU A 45 38.75 10.05 -28.17
C LEU A 45 37.77 9.10 -28.89
N LYS A 46 38.25 8.33 -29.87
CA LYS A 46 37.46 7.33 -30.60
C LYS A 46 37.49 5.96 -29.92
N PRO A 47 36.45 5.13 -30.06
CA PRO A 47 36.46 3.75 -29.59
C PRO A 47 37.58 2.91 -30.22
N GLU A 48 38.22 2.05 -29.42
CA GLU A 48 39.28 1.16 -29.91
C GLU A 48 38.73 -0.08 -30.63
N LYS A 49 39.52 -0.62 -31.55
CA LYS A 49 39.15 -1.82 -32.31
C LYS A 49 39.24 -3.07 -31.42
N ASP A 50 38.17 -3.87 -31.42
CA ASP A 50 37.97 -5.09 -30.63
C ASP A 50 37.95 -4.89 -29.10
N GLY A 51 37.93 -3.62 -28.66
CA GLY A 51 37.80 -3.22 -27.26
C GLY A 51 36.36 -3.04 -26.77
N LEU A 52 36.20 -2.67 -25.51
CA LEU A 52 34.92 -2.59 -24.79
C LEU A 52 33.90 -1.58 -25.37
N PHE A 53 34.28 -0.69 -26.29
CA PHE A 53 33.39 0.27 -26.95
C PHE A 53 33.33 0.12 -28.47
N CYS A 54 33.96 -0.94 -29.02
CA CYS A 54 34.22 -1.14 -30.45
C CYS A 54 32.98 -0.94 -31.33
N GLU A 55 33.08 -0.05 -32.32
CA GLU A 55 31.97 0.27 -33.24
C GLU A 55 31.63 -0.89 -34.19
N ARG A 56 32.54 -1.85 -34.42
CA ARG A 56 32.28 -3.05 -35.22
C ARG A 56 31.31 -4.00 -34.52
N ILE A 57 31.42 -4.12 -33.20
CA ILE A 57 30.61 -5.04 -32.38
C ILE A 57 29.29 -4.36 -32.01
N PHE A 58 29.37 -3.14 -31.45
CA PHE A 58 28.22 -2.47 -30.86
C PHE A 58 27.45 -1.55 -31.83
N GLY A 59 28.01 -1.22 -33.00
CA GLY A 59 27.44 -0.26 -33.95
C GLY A 59 28.08 1.14 -33.91
N PRO A 60 27.73 2.04 -34.85
CA PRO A 60 28.42 3.31 -35.07
C PRO A 60 28.13 4.34 -33.96
N SER A 61 29.13 5.15 -33.58
CA SER A 61 28.96 6.20 -32.55
C SER A 61 28.17 7.43 -33.03
N LYS A 62 27.81 7.49 -34.32
CA LYS A 62 27.07 8.58 -34.96
C LYS A 62 26.09 8.01 -35.98
N ASP A 63 24.93 8.66 -36.11
CA ASP A 63 23.92 8.24 -37.08
C ASP A 63 24.44 8.28 -38.52
N TRP A 64 24.30 7.16 -39.22
CA TRP A 64 24.63 7.03 -40.64
C TRP A 64 26.09 7.38 -41.01
N GLU A 65 27.04 7.21 -40.09
CA GLU A 65 28.48 7.43 -40.31
C GLU A 65 29.32 6.26 -39.77
N CYS A 66 30.15 5.65 -40.63
CA CYS A 66 31.12 4.62 -40.21
C CYS A 66 32.37 5.22 -39.54
N HIS A 67 33.07 4.45 -38.70
CA HIS A 67 34.25 4.88 -37.92
C HIS A 67 35.30 5.71 -38.68
N CYS A 68 35.64 5.24 -39.89
CA CYS A 68 36.66 5.85 -40.74
C CYS A 68 36.15 7.02 -41.60
N GLY A 69 34.83 7.25 -41.60
CA GLY A 69 34.19 8.32 -42.36
C GLY A 69 34.11 8.10 -43.88
N LYS A 70 34.43 6.91 -44.40
CA LYS A 70 34.32 6.58 -45.84
C LYS A 70 32.86 6.64 -46.32
N TYR A 71 31.98 5.97 -45.59
CA TYR A 71 30.53 5.99 -45.82
C TYR A 71 29.87 6.92 -44.79
N LYS A 72 29.13 7.91 -45.30
CA LYS A 72 28.35 8.89 -44.54
C LYS A 72 27.04 9.19 -45.24
N LYS A 73 26.01 9.57 -44.47
CA LYS A 73 24.62 9.85 -44.88
C LYS A 73 23.78 8.58 -45.09
N ILE A 74 22.47 8.74 -44.92
CA ILE A 74 21.45 7.67 -44.94
C ILE A 74 21.42 6.83 -46.22
N ARG A 75 21.93 7.34 -47.35
CA ARG A 75 22.03 6.60 -48.63
C ARG A 75 22.86 5.31 -48.57
N TYR A 76 23.64 5.12 -47.51
CA TYR A 76 24.41 3.89 -47.26
C TYR A 76 23.82 3.04 -46.12
N LYS A 77 22.53 3.20 -45.75
CA LYS A 77 21.81 2.37 -44.75
C LYS A 77 22.12 0.88 -44.98
N GLY A 78 22.63 0.20 -43.95
CA GLY A 78 22.94 -1.23 -43.96
C GLY A 78 24.27 -1.62 -44.63
N VAL A 79 25.01 -0.68 -45.23
CA VAL A 79 26.32 -0.99 -45.83
C VAL A 79 27.37 -1.21 -44.73
N ILE A 80 28.01 -2.38 -44.73
CA ILE A 80 29.18 -2.66 -43.89
C ILE A 80 30.42 -2.07 -44.56
N CYS A 81 31.14 -1.21 -43.84
CA CYS A 81 32.33 -0.55 -44.38
C CYS A 81 33.50 -1.53 -44.55
N ASP A 82 33.95 -1.74 -45.79
CA ASP A 82 35.16 -2.50 -46.17
C ASP A 82 36.42 -2.11 -45.39
N ARG A 83 36.62 -0.82 -45.06
CA ARG A 83 37.82 -0.34 -44.39
C ARG A 83 37.84 -0.56 -42.87
N CYS A 84 36.68 -0.51 -42.20
CA CYS A 84 36.62 -0.58 -40.73
C CYS A 84 35.67 -1.64 -40.15
N GLY A 85 34.93 -2.36 -41.00
CA GLY A 85 33.95 -3.38 -40.60
C GLY A 85 32.72 -2.84 -39.89
N VAL A 86 32.50 -1.51 -39.87
CA VAL A 86 31.36 -0.88 -39.17
C VAL A 86 30.19 -0.73 -40.13
N GLU A 87 29.03 -1.21 -39.70
CA GLU A 87 27.75 -1.06 -40.38
C GLU A 87 27.23 0.37 -40.27
N VAL A 88 26.74 0.92 -41.38
CA VAL A 88 26.14 2.26 -41.43
C VAL A 88 24.65 2.19 -41.05
N THR A 89 24.37 2.45 -39.78
CA THR A 89 23.02 2.45 -39.19
C THR A 89 22.85 3.60 -38.18
N LYS A 90 21.73 3.66 -37.46
CA LYS A 90 21.52 4.61 -36.35
C LYS A 90 22.42 4.27 -35.16
N ALA A 91 22.89 5.28 -34.43
CA ALA A 91 23.71 5.08 -33.24
C ALA A 91 22.94 4.40 -32.10
N SER A 92 21.59 4.47 -32.10
CA SER A 92 20.72 3.85 -31.09
C SER A 92 20.96 2.35 -30.88
N VAL A 93 21.41 1.62 -31.91
CA VAL A 93 21.71 0.18 -31.81
C VAL A 93 22.82 -0.13 -30.80
N ARG A 94 23.66 0.85 -30.45
CA ARG A 94 24.71 0.73 -29.40
C ARG A 94 24.16 0.55 -27.98
N ARG A 95 22.86 0.73 -27.80
CA ARG A 95 22.12 0.43 -26.56
C ARG A 95 21.55 -1.00 -26.54
N GLU A 96 21.49 -1.67 -27.68
CA GLU A 96 20.81 -2.95 -27.88
C GLU A 96 21.80 -4.10 -28.12
N ARG A 97 22.79 -3.91 -29.00
CA ARG A 97 23.74 -4.96 -29.42
C ARG A 97 24.64 -5.40 -28.26
N MET A 98 24.72 -6.70 -28.02
CA MET A 98 25.60 -7.29 -27.01
C MET A 98 26.91 -7.84 -27.61
N GLY A 99 27.97 -7.85 -26.80
CA GLY A 99 29.22 -8.54 -27.09
C GLY A 99 29.38 -9.79 -26.22
N HIS A 100 30.44 -10.56 -26.42
CA HIS A 100 30.80 -11.67 -25.52
C HIS A 100 32.31 -11.73 -25.26
N ILE A 101 32.69 -12.46 -24.21
CA ILE A 101 34.08 -12.85 -23.89
C ILE A 101 34.09 -14.37 -23.79
N GLU A 102 34.87 -15.03 -24.64
CA GLU A 102 35.16 -16.46 -24.53
C GLU A 102 36.17 -16.69 -23.40
N LEU A 103 35.87 -17.60 -22.46
CA LEU A 103 36.75 -17.85 -21.31
C LEU A 103 37.76 -18.96 -21.60
N ALA A 104 39.03 -18.72 -21.29
CA ALA A 104 40.13 -19.68 -21.43
C ALA A 104 40.05 -20.85 -20.43
N ALA A 105 39.17 -20.77 -19.43
CA ALA A 105 38.78 -21.87 -18.56
C ALA A 105 37.32 -21.67 -18.08
N PRO A 106 36.53 -22.74 -17.90
CA PRO A 106 35.18 -22.66 -17.33
C PRO A 106 35.18 -22.00 -15.94
N VAL A 107 34.11 -21.24 -15.65
CA VAL A 107 33.95 -20.47 -14.41
C VAL A 107 32.55 -20.71 -13.84
N SER A 108 32.45 -21.03 -12.54
CA SER A 108 31.17 -21.24 -11.87
C SER A 108 30.40 -19.93 -11.67
N HIS A 109 29.08 -19.93 -11.88
CA HIS A 109 28.27 -18.73 -11.67
C HIS A 109 27.90 -18.55 -10.19
N ILE A 110 28.41 -17.48 -9.57
CA ILE A 110 28.39 -17.27 -8.10
C ILE A 110 27.02 -17.44 -7.43
N TRP A 111 25.94 -17.02 -8.09
CA TRP A 111 24.60 -17.12 -7.49
C TRP A 111 24.15 -18.55 -7.19
N TYR A 112 24.54 -19.55 -7.99
CA TYR A 112 24.04 -20.93 -7.85
C TYR A 112 24.82 -21.76 -6.81
N PHE A 113 26.10 -21.43 -6.59
CA PHE A 113 26.93 -22.11 -5.58
C PHE A 113 26.93 -21.41 -4.21
N LYS A 114 26.91 -20.07 -4.16
CA LYS A 114 26.70 -19.25 -2.93
C LYS A 114 25.24 -18.85 -2.71
N GLY A 115 24.29 -19.53 -3.36
CA GLY A 115 22.88 -19.46 -3.01
C GLY A 115 22.64 -19.93 -1.58
N ILE A 116 21.59 -19.41 -0.93
CA ILE A 116 21.02 -19.98 0.29
C ILE A 116 19.56 -20.33 -0.05
N PRO A 117 19.23 -21.60 -0.36
CA PRO A 117 20.12 -22.78 -0.44
C PRO A 117 21.05 -22.77 -1.67
N SER A 118 22.14 -23.54 -1.60
CA SER A 118 23.06 -23.75 -2.72
C SER A 118 22.49 -24.81 -3.66
N ARG A 119 22.04 -24.39 -4.85
CA ARG A 119 21.35 -25.28 -5.79
C ARG A 119 22.33 -26.28 -6.42
N MET A 120 23.56 -25.85 -6.71
CA MET A 120 24.66 -26.72 -7.15
C MET A 120 25.08 -27.73 -6.06
N GLY A 121 25.11 -27.31 -4.79
CA GLY A 121 25.41 -28.19 -3.66
C GLY A 121 24.32 -29.26 -3.43
N LEU A 122 23.04 -28.89 -3.58
CA LEU A 122 21.92 -29.83 -3.47
C LEU A 122 21.95 -30.90 -4.57
N ILE A 123 22.15 -30.51 -5.84
CA ILE A 123 22.23 -31.45 -6.97
C ILE A 123 23.37 -32.44 -6.81
N LEU A 124 24.57 -31.97 -6.47
CA LEU A 124 25.73 -32.84 -6.33
C LEU A 124 25.72 -33.67 -5.03
N ASP A 125 24.85 -33.32 -4.08
CA ASP A 125 24.81 -33.74 -2.67
C ASP A 125 26.07 -33.38 -1.84
N ILE A 126 26.74 -32.29 -2.22
CA ILE A 126 28.01 -31.80 -1.64
C ILE A 126 27.75 -30.57 -0.77
N SER A 127 28.39 -30.49 0.41
CA SER A 127 28.25 -29.32 1.28
C SER A 127 28.78 -28.04 0.60
N PRO A 128 28.14 -26.86 0.76
CA PRO A 128 28.59 -25.62 0.11
C PRO A 128 30.03 -25.22 0.45
N ARG A 129 30.50 -25.54 1.68
CA ARG A 129 31.89 -25.30 2.11
C ARG A 129 32.87 -26.23 1.40
N THR A 130 32.46 -27.47 1.13
CA THR A 130 33.27 -28.46 0.40
C THR A 130 33.35 -28.08 -1.08
N LEU A 131 32.22 -27.71 -1.68
CA LEU A 131 32.15 -27.24 -3.08
C LEU A 131 33.03 -26.00 -3.30
N GLU A 132 33.03 -25.05 -2.36
CA GLU A 132 33.91 -23.88 -2.38
C GLU A 132 35.40 -24.26 -2.37
N LYS A 133 35.83 -25.24 -1.57
CA LYS A 133 37.23 -25.69 -1.57
C LYS A 133 37.66 -26.25 -2.94
N VAL A 134 36.78 -27.00 -3.60
CA VAL A 134 37.07 -27.58 -4.94
C VAL A 134 37.13 -26.46 -5.99
N LEU A 135 36.13 -25.57 -6.04
CA LEU A 135 36.05 -24.48 -7.02
C LEU A 135 37.24 -23.51 -6.96
N TYR A 136 37.78 -23.22 -5.77
CA TYR A 136 38.94 -22.33 -5.59
C TYR A 136 40.28 -23.06 -5.48
N PHE A 137 40.38 -24.27 -6.04
CA PHE A 137 41.61 -25.06 -6.19
C PHE A 137 42.33 -25.40 -4.86
N ALA A 138 41.58 -25.54 -3.77
CA ALA A 138 42.11 -25.88 -2.43
C ALA A 138 41.97 -27.37 -2.07
N SER A 139 41.19 -28.15 -2.82
CA SER A 139 41.03 -29.60 -2.62
C SER A 139 40.66 -30.27 -3.95
N TYR A 140 41.01 -31.54 -4.09
CA TYR A 140 40.64 -32.37 -5.23
C TYR A 140 39.29 -33.07 -4.99
N ILE A 141 38.58 -33.43 -6.06
CA ILE A 141 37.39 -34.27 -6.02
C ILE A 141 37.58 -35.50 -6.91
N VAL A 142 37.18 -36.68 -6.42
CA VAL A 142 37.21 -37.93 -7.18
C VAL A 142 36.13 -37.88 -8.26
N LEU A 143 36.56 -37.95 -9.52
CA LEU A 143 35.71 -38.00 -10.71
C LEU A 143 35.39 -39.45 -11.07
N ASP A 144 36.41 -40.30 -11.07
CA ASP A 144 36.30 -41.74 -11.32
C ASP A 144 37.14 -42.49 -10.25
N PRO A 145 36.53 -43.32 -9.38
CA PRO A 145 37.24 -44.08 -8.37
C PRO A 145 37.99 -45.31 -8.92
N GLY A 146 37.74 -45.73 -10.16
CA GLY A 146 38.37 -46.90 -10.76
C GLY A 146 38.14 -48.18 -9.93
N GLN A 147 39.21 -48.91 -9.63
CA GLN A 147 39.19 -50.10 -8.76
C GLN A 147 39.66 -49.81 -7.31
N THR A 148 39.71 -48.54 -6.91
CA THR A 148 40.20 -48.15 -5.57
C THR A 148 39.09 -48.18 -4.51
N GLY A 149 39.47 -48.07 -3.23
CA GLY A 149 38.53 -47.93 -2.11
C GLY A 149 37.88 -46.54 -1.98
N LEU A 150 38.10 -45.64 -2.95
CA LEU A 150 37.57 -44.27 -2.94
C LEU A 150 36.12 -44.23 -3.44
N GLN A 151 35.36 -43.26 -2.94
CA GLN A 151 33.99 -43.00 -3.39
C GLN A 151 33.97 -41.90 -4.45
N MET A 152 33.11 -42.04 -5.46
CA MET A 152 32.82 -40.95 -6.40
C MET A 152 32.35 -39.70 -5.63
N LYS A 153 32.78 -38.50 -6.04
CA LYS A 153 32.54 -37.22 -5.35
C LYS A 153 33.22 -37.06 -3.98
N GLN A 154 34.02 -38.04 -3.51
CA GLN A 154 34.87 -37.88 -2.32
C GLN A 154 35.87 -36.73 -2.56
N VAL A 155 36.07 -35.89 -1.55
CA VAL A 155 37.00 -34.75 -1.62
C VAL A 155 38.26 -35.04 -0.82
N LEU A 156 39.40 -34.87 -1.47
CA LEU A 156 40.73 -35.16 -0.95
C LEU A 156 41.51 -33.85 -0.79
N SER A 157 42.14 -33.66 0.36
CA SER A 157 43.19 -32.65 0.52
C SER A 157 44.42 -33.01 -0.32
N GLU A 158 45.34 -32.05 -0.50
CA GLU A 158 46.57 -32.31 -1.24
C GLU A 158 47.46 -33.38 -0.58
N LYS A 159 47.39 -33.52 0.75
CA LYS A 159 48.09 -34.60 1.46
C LYS A 159 47.43 -35.95 1.18
N GLU A 160 46.13 -36.08 1.44
CA GLU A 160 45.38 -37.32 1.21
C GLU A 160 45.51 -37.78 -0.25
N TYR A 161 45.47 -36.86 -1.22
CA TYR A 161 45.69 -37.21 -2.62
C TYR A 161 47.07 -37.84 -2.89
N ARG A 162 48.14 -37.35 -2.24
CA ARG A 162 49.47 -37.97 -2.34
C ARG A 162 49.50 -39.33 -1.63
N ASP A 163 48.94 -39.41 -0.42
CA ASP A 163 48.88 -40.64 0.37
C ASP A 163 48.09 -41.75 -0.38
N GLU A 164 47.04 -41.41 -1.13
CA GLU A 164 46.27 -42.36 -1.95
C GLU A 164 46.94 -42.70 -3.30
N ILE A 165 47.67 -41.78 -3.93
CA ILE A 165 48.54 -42.11 -5.07
C ILE A 165 49.64 -43.10 -4.66
N GLU A 166 50.23 -42.93 -3.47
CA GLU A 166 51.29 -43.80 -2.96
C GLU A 166 50.76 -45.23 -2.69
N LYS A 167 49.50 -45.37 -2.28
CA LYS A 167 48.84 -46.68 -2.07
C LYS A 167 48.43 -47.38 -3.36
N TYR A 168 47.73 -46.67 -4.27
CA TYR A 168 47.07 -47.29 -5.42
C TYR A 168 47.83 -47.13 -6.75
N GLY A 169 48.90 -46.31 -6.77
CA GLY A 169 49.69 -46.03 -7.96
C GLY A 169 49.09 -44.94 -8.85
N TYR A 170 49.94 -44.29 -9.65
CA TYR A 170 49.54 -43.19 -10.51
C TYR A 170 48.60 -43.64 -11.64
N GLY A 171 47.41 -43.02 -11.74
CA GLY A 171 46.41 -43.32 -12.77
C GLY A 171 45.39 -44.42 -12.41
N SER A 172 45.43 -44.97 -11.20
CA SER A 172 44.46 -45.97 -10.70
C SER A 172 43.06 -45.40 -10.41
N PHE A 173 42.97 -44.10 -10.14
CA PHE A 173 41.75 -43.31 -9.97
C PHE A 173 41.96 -41.91 -10.57
N ARG A 174 40.88 -41.25 -10.98
CA ARG A 174 40.92 -39.91 -11.60
C ARG A 174 40.30 -38.87 -10.65
N VAL A 175 41.07 -37.83 -10.36
CA VAL A 175 40.61 -36.65 -9.62
C VAL A 175 40.63 -35.40 -10.49
N GLY A 176 39.83 -34.40 -10.11
CA GLY A 176 39.86 -33.06 -10.67
C GLY A 176 39.84 -31.97 -9.60
N MET A 177 40.02 -30.72 -10.01
CA MET A 177 39.82 -29.53 -9.17
C MET A 177 39.35 -28.35 -10.01
N GLY A 178 38.81 -27.31 -9.36
CA GLY A 178 38.24 -26.15 -10.03
C GLY A 178 36.86 -26.39 -10.65
N ALA A 179 36.38 -25.41 -11.41
CA ALA A 179 35.07 -25.46 -12.06
C ALA A 179 34.95 -26.52 -13.17
N GLU A 180 36.07 -26.91 -13.80
CA GLU A 180 36.13 -27.97 -14.83
C GLU A 180 35.67 -29.33 -14.26
N ALA A 181 36.21 -29.72 -13.11
CA ALA A 181 35.83 -30.95 -12.41
C ALA A 181 34.34 -30.95 -12.00
N ILE A 182 33.82 -29.80 -11.56
CA ILE A 182 32.41 -29.63 -11.22
C ILE A 182 31.52 -29.68 -12.47
N GLN A 183 31.97 -29.13 -13.60
CA GLN A 183 31.25 -29.19 -14.87
C GLN A 183 31.14 -30.63 -15.39
N GLU A 184 32.22 -31.42 -15.28
CA GLU A 184 32.24 -32.83 -15.64
C GLU A 184 31.28 -33.65 -14.75
N LEU A 185 31.31 -33.43 -13.43
CA LEU A 185 30.35 -34.05 -12.50
C LEU A 185 28.90 -33.66 -12.79
N LEU A 186 28.61 -32.42 -13.18
CA LEU A 186 27.25 -31.97 -13.53
C LEU A 186 26.76 -32.58 -14.84
N LYS A 187 27.64 -32.75 -15.85
CA LYS A 187 27.32 -33.42 -17.12
C LYS A 187 27.05 -34.92 -16.96
N ALA A 188 27.60 -35.54 -15.92
CA ALA A 188 27.43 -36.97 -15.64
C ALA A 188 26.14 -37.30 -14.86
N ILE A 189 25.31 -36.30 -14.52
CA ILE A 189 24.05 -36.52 -13.79
C ILE A 189 22.94 -36.86 -14.77
N ASP A 190 22.34 -38.03 -14.57
CA ASP A 190 21.07 -38.43 -15.16
C ASP A 190 19.93 -37.96 -14.25
N LEU A 191 19.15 -36.98 -14.72
CA LEU A 191 18.04 -36.39 -13.96
C LEU A 191 16.83 -37.32 -13.81
N GLU A 192 16.63 -38.26 -14.72
CA GLU A 192 15.49 -39.19 -14.66
C GLU A 192 15.77 -40.23 -13.58
N LYS A 193 16.96 -40.85 -13.64
CA LYS A 193 17.41 -41.82 -12.63
C LYS A 193 17.54 -41.23 -11.23
N ASP A 194 18.15 -40.04 -11.08
CA ASP A 194 18.25 -39.37 -9.77
C ASP A 194 16.85 -39.07 -9.18
N SER A 195 15.85 -38.80 -10.04
CA SER A 195 14.47 -38.55 -9.60
C SER A 195 13.79 -39.81 -9.06
N GLU A 196 13.94 -40.95 -9.73
CA GLU A 196 13.40 -42.24 -9.29
C GLU A 196 14.08 -42.71 -8.00
N ASP A 197 15.42 -42.67 -7.93
CA ASP A 197 16.20 -43.05 -6.75
C ASP A 197 15.83 -42.20 -5.53
N LEU A 198 15.58 -40.90 -5.71
CA LEU A 198 15.17 -40.00 -4.62
C LEU A 198 13.71 -40.22 -4.18
N ARG A 199 12.79 -40.57 -5.09
CA ARG A 199 11.40 -40.93 -4.76
C ARG A 199 11.35 -42.23 -3.95
N ASN A 200 12.10 -43.25 -4.36
CA ASN A 200 12.22 -44.51 -3.61
C ASN A 200 12.81 -44.27 -2.20
N GLN A 201 13.90 -43.50 -2.10
CA GLN A 201 14.49 -43.15 -0.80
C GLN A 201 13.59 -42.30 0.11
N LEU A 202 12.59 -41.61 -0.45
CA LEU A 202 11.66 -40.77 0.31
C LEU A 202 10.65 -41.60 1.12
N GLN A 203 10.28 -42.80 0.64
CA GLN A 203 9.37 -43.71 1.33
C GLN A 203 9.97 -44.20 2.67
N ASP A 204 11.23 -44.65 2.67
CA ASP A 204 11.92 -45.16 3.87
C ASP A 204 12.46 -44.06 4.81
N ALA A 205 12.54 -42.80 4.35
CA ALA A 205 13.24 -41.75 5.08
C ALA A 205 12.34 -41.06 6.13
N THR A 206 12.87 -40.89 7.34
CA THR A 206 12.21 -40.13 8.42
C THR A 206 13.00 -38.88 8.83
N GLY A 207 12.31 -37.94 9.50
CA GLY A 207 12.91 -36.76 10.12
C GLY A 207 13.75 -35.88 9.17
N GLN A 208 14.97 -35.55 9.59
CA GLN A 208 15.87 -34.66 8.84
C GLN A 208 16.32 -35.26 7.49
N LYS A 209 16.40 -36.59 7.36
CA LYS A 209 16.78 -37.25 6.09
C LYS A 209 15.71 -37.00 5.03
N ARG A 210 14.43 -37.20 5.35
CA ARG A 210 13.27 -36.90 4.48
C ARG A 210 13.30 -35.44 4.02
N ALA A 211 13.53 -34.50 4.95
CA ALA A 211 13.59 -33.07 4.64
C ALA A 211 14.76 -32.65 3.73
N ARG A 212 15.89 -33.40 3.72
CA ARG A 212 17.00 -33.19 2.76
C ARG A 212 16.67 -33.79 1.39
N ILE A 213 16.08 -34.99 1.36
CA ILE A 213 15.67 -35.67 0.11
C ILE A 213 14.64 -34.82 -0.64
N ILE A 214 13.58 -34.35 0.03
CA ILE A 214 12.56 -33.46 -0.55
C ILE A 214 13.20 -32.26 -1.27
N LYS A 215 14.13 -31.56 -0.61
CA LYS A 215 14.82 -30.39 -1.19
C LYS A 215 15.77 -30.71 -2.34
N ARG A 216 16.29 -31.93 -2.43
CA ARG A 216 17.09 -32.37 -3.58
C ARG A 216 16.16 -32.75 -4.74
N LEU A 217 15.10 -33.51 -4.47
CA LEU A 217 14.07 -33.89 -5.43
C LEU A 217 13.40 -32.67 -6.08
N GLU A 218 13.00 -31.67 -5.28
CA GLU A 218 12.48 -30.36 -5.74
C GLU A 218 13.38 -29.71 -6.81
N VAL A 219 14.71 -29.77 -6.62
CA VAL A 219 15.66 -29.17 -7.56
C VAL A 219 15.88 -30.06 -8.78
N VAL A 220 15.92 -31.39 -8.63
CA VAL A 220 16.04 -32.34 -9.76
C VAL A 220 14.81 -32.23 -10.68
N GLU A 221 13.61 -32.24 -10.11
CA GLU A 221 12.36 -32.07 -10.87
C GLU A 221 12.26 -30.68 -11.52
N ALA A 222 12.76 -29.61 -10.87
CA ALA A 222 12.81 -28.28 -11.48
C ALA A 222 13.71 -28.23 -12.74
N PHE A 223 14.86 -28.92 -12.73
CA PHE A 223 15.70 -29.03 -13.94
C PHE A 223 15.03 -29.90 -15.02
N ARG A 224 14.41 -31.02 -14.65
CA ARG A 224 13.63 -31.88 -15.56
C ARG A 224 12.48 -31.12 -16.24
N ASN A 225 11.64 -30.45 -15.47
CA ASN A 225 10.44 -29.75 -15.96
C ASN A 225 10.77 -28.48 -16.77
N SER A 226 11.90 -27.83 -16.50
CA SER A 226 12.31 -26.61 -17.22
C SER A 226 13.00 -26.88 -18.55
N GLY A 227 13.51 -28.10 -18.76
CA GLY A 227 14.39 -28.46 -19.88
C GLY A 227 15.79 -27.83 -19.78
N ASN A 228 16.14 -27.25 -18.64
CA ASN A 228 17.47 -26.70 -18.39
C ASN A 228 18.48 -27.85 -18.16
N LYS A 229 19.73 -27.67 -18.60
CA LYS A 229 20.81 -28.61 -18.27
C LYS A 229 21.62 -28.15 -17.04
N PRO A 230 21.96 -29.02 -16.06
CA PRO A 230 22.66 -28.63 -14.85
C PRO A 230 24.03 -27.96 -15.08
N GLU A 231 24.76 -28.38 -16.12
CA GLU A 231 26.09 -27.83 -16.44
C GLU A 231 26.07 -26.37 -16.91
N TRP A 232 24.91 -25.81 -17.30
CA TRP A 232 24.76 -24.39 -17.64
C TRP A 232 24.94 -23.46 -16.42
N MET A 233 25.02 -23.99 -15.20
CA MET A 233 25.48 -23.24 -14.01
C MET A 233 26.99 -22.92 -14.05
N ILE A 234 27.76 -23.55 -14.95
CA ILE A 234 29.16 -23.25 -15.25
C ILE A 234 29.23 -22.51 -16.59
N MET A 235 29.76 -21.29 -16.56
CA MET A 235 29.93 -20.44 -17.75
C MET A 235 31.23 -20.76 -18.47
N THR A 236 31.15 -20.93 -19.79
CA THR A 236 32.30 -20.92 -20.70
C THR A 236 32.41 -19.61 -21.50
N VAL A 237 31.32 -18.86 -21.60
CA VAL A 237 31.23 -17.57 -22.30
C VAL A 237 30.52 -16.57 -21.39
N VAL A 238 31.03 -15.33 -21.32
CA VAL A 238 30.44 -14.24 -20.52
C VAL A 238 29.91 -13.14 -21.43
N PRO A 239 28.62 -12.77 -21.35
CA PRO A 239 28.07 -11.67 -22.13
C PRO A 239 28.58 -10.30 -21.65
N VAL A 240 28.85 -9.42 -22.62
CA VAL A 240 29.24 -8.03 -22.41
C VAL A 240 28.07 -7.11 -22.75
N ILE A 241 27.57 -6.39 -21.75
CA ILE A 241 26.43 -5.49 -21.94
C ILE A 241 26.77 -4.33 -22.92
N PRO A 242 25.76 -3.74 -23.60
CA PRO A 242 25.97 -2.66 -24.55
C PRO A 242 26.64 -1.42 -23.91
N PRO A 243 27.53 -0.70 -24.62
CA PRO A 243 28.32 0.40 -24.08
C PRO A 243 27.48 1.56 -23.52
N ASP A 244 26.32 1.86 -24.11
CA ASP A 244 25.47 2.96 -23.68
C ASP A 244 24.74 2.69 -22.35
N ILE A 245 24.76 1.43 -21.88
CA ILE A 245 24.30 1.05 -20.54
C ILE A 245 25.42 1.19 -19.49
N ARG A 246 26.68 1.27 -19.94
CA ARG A 246 27.89 1.48 -19.12
C ARG A 246 28.73 2.66 -19.65
N PRO A 247 28.14 3.85 -19.80
CA PRO A 247 28.75 4.95 -20.54
C PRO A 247 30.06 5.44 -19.93
N MET A 248 30.84 6.12 -20.77
CA MET A 248 31.98 6.94 -20.38
C MET A 248 31.66 8.37 -20.82
N VAL A 249 31.43 9.27 -19.86
CA VAL A 249 31.00 10.66 -20.12
C VAL A 249 32.16 11.60 -19.85
N GLN A 250 32.43 12.53 -20.76
CA GLN A 250 33.42 13.58 -20.54
C GLN A 250 32.86 14.62 -19.57
N LEU A 251 33.64 14.94 -18.54
CA LEU A 251 33.39 16.02 -17.59
C LEU A 251 34.25 17.24 -17.94
N ASP A 252 33.87 18.39 -17.39
CA ASP A 252 34.66 19.62 -17.46
C ASP A 252 36.10 19.39 -16.98
N GLY A 253 37.06 20.01 -17.68
CA GLY A 253 38.49 19.79 -17.45
C GLY A 253 39.04 18.50 -18.06
N GLY A 254 38.35 17.89 -19.03
CA GLY A 254 38.87 16.77 -19.83
C GLY A 254 38.97 15.43 -19.08
N ARG A 255 38.33 15.32 -17.91
CA ARG A 255 38.21 14.06 -17.15
C ARG A 255 37.09 13.21 -17.72
N PHE A 256 37.15 11.89 -17.50
CA PHE A 256 36.09 10.97 -17.89
C PHE A 256 35.45 10.33 -16.65
N ALA A 257 34.13 10.40 -16.56
CA ALA A 257 33.33 9.61 -15.62
C ALA A 257 33.02 8.25 -16.25
N THR A 258 33.49 7.18 -15.63
CA THR A 258 33.33 5.79 -16.11
C THR A 258 32.38 5.00 -15.23
N SER A 259 31.48 4.21 -15.83
CA SER A 259 30.73 3.19 -15.09
C SER A 259 31.68 2.14 -14.48
N ASP A 260 31.44 1.78 -13.20
CA ASP A 260 32.20 0.76 -12.44
C ASP A 260 32.31 -0.59 -13.17
N LEU A 261 31.29 -0.94 -13.97
CA LEU A 261 31.28 -2.17 -14.76
C LEU A 261 32.43 -2.27 -15.77
N ASN A 262 32.88 -1.14 -16.35
CA ASN A 262 33.99 -1.15 -17.31
C ASN A 262 35.29 -1.60 -16.63
N ASP A 263 35.49 -1.27 -15.34
CA ASP A 263 36.64 -1.74 -14.57
C ASP A 263 36.56 -3.23 -14.24
N LEU A 264 35.36 -3.76 -13.97
CA LEU A 264 35.14 -5.18 -13.71
C LEU A 264 35.35 -6.02 -14.98
N TYR A 265 34.77 -5.62 -16.12
CA TYR A 265 35.03 -6.25 -17.42
C TYR A 265 36.51 -6.20 -17.81
N ARG A 266 37.17 -5.05 -17.64
CA ARG A 266 38.61 -4.88 -17.92
C ARG A 266 39.47 -5.84 -17.09
N ARG A 267 39.12 -6.09 -15.82
CA ARG A 267 39.81 -7.08 -14.98
C ARG A 267 39.66 -8.50 -15.54
N ILE A 268 38.45 -8.90 -15.95
CA ILE A 268 38.20 -10.22 -16.55
C ILE A 268 39.00 -10.41 -17.83
N ILE A 269 38.91 -9.48 -18.79
CA ILE A 269 39.62 -9.59 -20.08
C ILE A 269 41.14 -9.70 -19.88
N ASN A 270 41.73 -8.88 -18.98
CA ASN A 270 43.15 -8.95 -18.65
C ASN A 270 43.57 -10.30 -18.04
N ARG A 271 42.74 -10.87 -17.15
CA ARG A 271 43.00 -12.18 -16.54
C ARG A 271 42.83 -13.33 -17.53
N ASN A 272 41.81 -13.26 -18.36
CA ASN A 272 41.51 -14.26 -19.39
C ASN A 272 42.63 -14.32 -20.45
N ASN A 273 43.04 -13.17 -20.99
CA ASN A 273 44.13 -13.08 -21.97
C ASN A 273 45.47 -13.52 -21.38
N ARG A 274 45.69 -13.30 -20.07
CA ARG A 274 46.88 -13.80 -19.37
C ARG A 274 46.84 -15.32 -19.20
N LEU A 275 45.69 -15.87 -18.81
CA LEU A 275 45.50 -17.32 -18.68
C LEU A 275 45.67 -18.05 -20.01
N ALA A 276 45.06 -17.54 -21.10
CA ALA A 276 45.21 -18.11 -22.44
C ALA A 276 46.70 -18.22 -22.84
N ARG A 277 47.47 -17.12 -22.71
CA ARG A 277 48.93 -17.14 -22.98
C ARG A 277 49.71 -18.09 -22.07
N LEU A 278 49.31 -18.27 -20.81
CA LEU A 278 49.97 -19.21 -19.90
C LEU A 278 49.70 -20.67 -20.29
N LEU A 279 48.52 -20.96 -20.83
CA LEU A 279 48.18 -22.29 -21.38
C LEU A 279 48.93 -22.55 -22.69
N GLU A 280 48.97 -21.58 -23.61
CA GLU A 280 49.75 -21.65 -24.86
C GLU A 280 51.25 -21.90 -24.62
N LEU A 281 51.82 -21.30 -23.56
CA LEU A 281 53.23 -21.44 -23.19
C LEU A 281 53.53 -22.70 -22.36
N GLY A 282 52.54 -23.54 -22.03
CA GLY A 282 52.74 -24.73 -21.19
C GLY A 282 53.24 -24.41 -19.77
N ALA A 283 52.75 -23.32 -19.18
CA ALA A 283 53.21 -22.86 -17.87
C ALA A 283 52.91 -23.88 -16.73
N PRO A 284 53.72 -23.93 -15.65
CA PRO A 284 53.51 -24.86 -14.54
C PRO A 284 52.14 -24.73 -13.87
N ASP A 285 51.56 -25.89 -13.52
CA ASP A 285 50.26 -26.08 -12.90
C ASP A 285 49.93 -25.10 -11.77
N ILE A 286 50.88 -24.81 -10.87
CA ILE A 286 50.69 -23.91 -9.73
C ILE A 286 50.31 -22.49 -10.20
N ILE A 287 50.94 -22.02 -11.28
CA ILE A 287 50.68 -20.70 -11.88
C ILE A 287 49.32 -20.71 -12.59
N VAL A 288 49.04 -21.77 -13.36
CA VAL A 288 47.75 -21.93 -14.06
C VAL A 288 46.59 -22.00 -13.08
N ARG A 289 46.68 -22.80 -12.01
CA ARG A 289 45.66 -22.89 -10.94
C ARG A 289 45.43 -21.54 -10.26
N ASN A 290 46.50 -20.79 -9.98
CA ASN A 290 46.36 -19.45 -9.41
C ASN A 290 45.67 -18.47 -10.36
N GLU A 291 46.02 -18.45 -11.66
CA GLU A 291 45.39 -17.55 -12.62
C GLU A 291 43.93 -17.97 -12.95
N LYS A 292 43.62 -19.28 -13.03
CA LYS A 292 42.23 -19.80 -13.07
C LYS A 292 41.43 -19.35 -11.85
N ARG A 293 42.01 -19.45 -10.64
CA ARG A 293 41.40 -18.92 -9.40
C ARG A 293 41.13 -17.41 -9.53
N MET A 294 42.12 -16.62 -9.94
CA MET A 294 41.99 -15.16 -10.11
C MET A 294 40.94 -14.76 -11.17
N LEU A 295 40.77 -15.57 -12.22
CA LEU A 295 39.71 -15.38 -13.21
C LEU A 295 38.32 -15.61 -12.61
N GLN A 296 38.13 -16.70 -11.84
CA GLN A 296 36.89 -16.95 -11.10
C GLN A 296 36.56 -15.77 -10.17
N GLU A 297 37.51 -15.24 -9.37
CA GLU A 297 37.23 -14.10 -8.47
C GLU A 297 36.89 -12.80 -9.24
N ALA A 298 37.46 -12.61 -10.44
CA ALA A 298 37.15 -11.46 -11.29
C ALA A 298 35.72 -11.53 -11.86
N VAL A 299 35.27 -12.72 -12.25
CA VAL A 299 33.89 -12.96 -12.72
C VAL A 299 32.88 -12.89 -11.57
N ASP A 300 33.22 -13.46 -10.41
CA ASP A 300 32.44 -13.32 -9.17
C ASP A 300 32.16 -11.84 -8.86
N ALA A 301 33.20 -11.00 -8.94
CA ALA A 301 33.11 -9.56 -8.64
C ALA A 301 32.31 -8.77 -9.68
N LEU A 302 32.28 -9.18 -10.95
CA LEU A 302 31.39 -8.59 -11.97
C LEU A 302 29.92 -8.88 -11.65
N ILE A 303 29.62 -10.11 -11.25
CA ILE A 303 28.24 -10.57 -11.01
C ILE A 303 27.71 -10.05 -9.67
N ASP A 304 28.39 -10.29 -8.55
CA ASP A 304 27.92 -9.97 -7.19
C ASP A 304 29.10 -9.64 -6.25
N ASN A 305 29.57 -8.38 -6.31
CA ASN A 305 30.75 -7.92 -5.59
C ASN A 305 30.53 -7.97 -4.06
N GLY A 306 31.41 -8.68 -3.34
CA GLY A 306 31.36 -8.82 -1.88
C GLY A 306 30.66 -10.08 -1.35
N ARG A 307 30.09 -10.94 -2.20
CA ARG A 307 29.37 -12.16 -1.74
C ARG A 307 30.27 -13.30 -1.24
N ARG A 308 31.54 -13.32 -1.66
CA ARG A 308 32.55 -14.32 -1.24
C ARG A 308 33.55 -13.78 -0.21
N GLY A 309 33.71 -12.47 -0.07
CA GLY A 309 34.73 -11.86 0.77
C GLY A 309 34.72 -10.33 0.67
N ARG A 310 35.86 -9.68 0.96
CA ARG A 310 35.97 -8.22 0.90
C ARG A 310 35.64 -7.72 -0.52
N PRO A 311 34.75 -6.73 -0.69
CA PRO A 311 34.41 -6.22 -2.01
C PRO A 311 35.61 -5.54 -2.68
N VAL A 312 35.71 -5.71 -3.99
CA VAL A 312 36.71 -5.04 -4.82
C VAL A 312 36.45 -3.54 -4.81
N THR A 313 37.46 -2.75 -4.43
CA THR A 313 37.40 -1.29 -4.41
C THR A 313 38.05 -0.65 -5.64
N GLY A 314 37.56 0.54 -5.99
CA GLY A 314 38.15 1.44 -6.97
C GLY A 314 39.15 2.42 -6.34
N PRO A 315 39.70 3.38 -7.12
CA PRO A 315 40.75 4.30 -6.67
C PRO A 315 40.38 5.14 -5.42
N GLY A 316 39.11 5.52 -5.28
CA GLY A 316 38.60 6.24 -4.10
C GLY A 316 38.24 5.36 -2.90
N ASN A 317 38.78 4.13 -2.83
CA ASN A 317 38.49 3.10 -1.81
C ASN A 317 36.99 2.70 -1.65
N ARG A 318 36.12 3.21 -2.52
CA ARG A 318 34.71 2.83 -2.64
C ARG A 318 34.60 1.45 -3.32
N ALA A 319 33.72 0.59 -2.83
CA ALA A 319 33.38 -0.67 -3.51
C ALA A 319 32.78 -0.38 -4.91
N LEU A 320 33.22 -1.14 -5.91
CA LEU A 320 32.68 -1.06 -7.28
C LEU A 320 31.27 -1.68 -7.32
N LYS A 321 30.30 -1.02 -7.97
CA LYS A 321 28.95 -1.60 -8.16
C LYS A 321 28.99 -2.73 -9.20
N SER A 322 28.51 -3.91 -8.82
CA SER A 322 28.35 -5.09 -9.68
C SER A 322 27.01 -5.10 -10.43
N LEU A 323 26.83 -6.07 -11.34
CA LEU A 323 25.56 -6.29 -12.03
C LEU A 323 24.41 -6.53 -11.04
N SER A 324 24.64 -7.31 -9.98
CA SER A 324 23.66 -7.55 -8.91
C SER A 324 23.28 -6.24 -8.19
N ASP A 325 24.25 -5.36 -7.91
CA ASP A 325 24.03 -4.08 -7.22
C ASP A 325 23.25 -3.06 -8.07
N MET A 326 23.27 -3.21 -9.40
CA MET A 326 22.43 -2.40 -10.30
C MET A 326 20.97 -2.86 -10.32
N LEU A 327 20.69 -4.11 -9.94
CA LEU A 327 19.33 -4.66 -9.88
C LEU A 327 18.71 -4.52 -8.48
N LYS A 328 19.46 -4.87 -7.42
CA LYS A 328 18.96 -4.98 -6.04
C LYS A 328 19.05 -3.65 -5.25
N GLY A 329 18.26 -3.56 -4.17
CA GLY A 329 18.32 -2.46 -3.20
C GLY A 329 17.52 -1.20 -3.57
N LYS A 330 17.53 -0.17 -2.71
CA LYS A 330 16.74 1.07 -2.91
C LYS A 330 17.15 1.86 -4.17
N GLN A 331 18.45 1.87 -4.51
CA GLN A 331 18.98 2.48 -5.75
C GLN A 331 19.02 1.50 -6.94
N GLY A 332 18.49 0.28 -6.79
CA GLY A 332 18.44 -0.72 -7.86
C GLY A 332 17.35 -0.41 -8.87
N ARG A 333 17.52 -0.88 -10.12
CA ARG A 333 16.61 -0.59 -11.25
C ARG A 333 15.13 -0.85 -10.94
N PHE A 334 14.81 -1.99 -10.31
CA PHE A 334 13.42 -2.38 -10.00
C PHE A 334 12.68 -1.34 -9.16
N ARG A 335 13.36 -0.68 -8.22
CA ARG A 335 12.75 0.27 -7.29
C ARG A 335 12.93 1.72 -7.74
N GLN A 336 14.15 2.14 -8.07
CA GLN A 336 14.43 3.55 -8.34
C GLN A 336 13.98 4.01 -9.73
N ASN A 337 14.04 3.14 -10.75
CA ASN A 337 13.91 3.57 -12.16
C ASN A 337 12.68 3.01 -12.88
N LEU A 338 12.19 1.83 -12.47
CA LEU A 338 10.98 1.23 -13.06
C LEU A 338 9.70 1.70 -12.38
N LEU A 339 9.70 1.77 -11.04
CA LEU A 339 8.58 2.31 -10.25
C LEU A 339 8.74 3.81 -9.99
N GLY A 340 9.92 4.26 -9.55
CA GLY A 340 10.24 5.68 -9.50
C GLY A 340 10.55 6.22 -10.89
N LYS A 341 9.79 7.22 -11.36
CA LYS A 341 10.08 7.96 -12.60
C LYS A 341 9.93 9.45 -12.33
N ARG A 342 10.81 10.25 -12.92
CA ARG A 342 10.55 11.69 -13.09
C ARG A 342 9.64 11.83 -14.29
N VAL A 343 8.62 12.67 -14.17
CA VAL A 343 7.63 12.92 -15.21
C VAL A 343 7.75 14.37 -15.67
N ASP A 344 7.72 14.56 -16.99
CA ASP A 344 7.56 15.88 -17.59
C ASP A 344 6.12 16.38 -17.39
N TYR A 345 5.79 17.61 -17.81
CA TYR A 345 4.48 18.23 -17.59
C TYR A 345 4.06 18.24 -16.11
N SER A 346 5.04 18.52 -15.23
CA SER A 346 4.82 18.66 -13.80
C SER A 346 5.42 19.95 -13.23
N GLY A 347 4.72 20.54 -12.27
CA GLY A 347 5.13 21.73 -11.53
C GLY A 347 5.06 21.51 -10.03
N ARG A 348 5.61 22.44 -9.23
CA ARG A 348 5.44 22.48 -7.77
C ARG A 348 5.48 23.92 -7.29
N SER A 349 4.60 24.27 -6.35
CA SER A 349 4.71 25.51 -5.58
C SER A 349 4.14 25.35 -4.16
N VAL A 350 4.32 26.39 -3.35
CA VAL A 350 3.68 26.56 -2.05
C VAL A 350 2.17 26.73 -2.24
N ILE A 351 1.38 26.15 -1.33
CA ILE A 351 -0.08 26.33 -1.30
C ILE A 351 -0.50 27.49 -0.40
N VAL A 352 -1.58 28.16 -0.79
CA VAL A 352 -2.27 29.19 -0.01
C VAL A 352 -3.78 28.93 -0.06
N VAL A 353 -4.52 29.45 0.92
CA VAL A 353 -5.97 29.26 0.97
C VAL A 353 -6.68 30.07 -0.12
N GLY A 354 -7.61 29.44 -0.85
CA GLY A 354 -8.55 30.08 -1.76
C GLY A 354 -9.99 29.87 -1.29
N PRO A 355 -10.48 30.63 -0.29
CA PRO A 355 -11.82 30.44 0.27
C PRO A 355 -12.95 30.72 -0.74
N GLU A 356 -12.68 31.53 -1.76
CA GLU A 356 -13.60 31.89 -2.86
C GLU A 356 -13.80 30.77 -3.89
N LEU A 357 -12.90 29.78 -3.95
CA LEU A 357 -12.98 28.67 -4.89
C LEU A 357 -14.15 27.74 -4.54
N LYS A 358 -14.75 27.11 -5.56
CA LYS A 358 -15.62 25.95 -5.37
C LYS A 358 -14.79 24.69 -5.10
N ILE A 359 -15.38 23.66 -4.50
CA ILE A 359 -14.66 22.45 -4.08
C ILE A 359 -13.94 21.69 -5.22
N TYR A 360 -14.39 21.82 -6.47
CA TYR A 360 -13.76 21.22 -7.64
C TYR A 360 -12.68 22.08 -8.32
N GLN A 361 -12.42 23.30 -7.84
CA GLN A 361 -11.54 24.27 -8.49
C GLN A 361 -10.22 24.45 -7.73
N CYS A 362 -9.13 24.75 -8.47
CA CYS A 362 -7.86 25.17 -7.89
C CYS A 362 -7.30 26.40 -8.62
N GLY A 363 -6.55 27.26 -7.92
CA GLY A 363 -5.90 28.41 -8.55
C GLY A 363 -4.47 28.07 -8.97
N LEU A 364 -4.19 28.08 -10.28
CA LEU A 364 -2.84 27.92 -10.81
C LEU A 364 -2.18 29.26 -11.15
N PRO A 365 -0.93 29.49 -10.70
CA PRO A 365 -0.12 30.64 -11.12
C PRO A 365 0.02 30.74 -12.64
N LYS A 366 -0.20 31.92 -13.20
CA LYS A 366 0.00 32.22 -14.64
C LYS A 366 1.36 31.76 -15.18
N GLU A 367 2.46 32.04 -14.47
CA GLU A 367 3.81 31.58 -14.83
C GLU A 367 3.97 30.05 -14.87
N MET A 368 3.23 29.31 -14.03
CA MET A 368 3.28 27.85 -14.00
C MET A 368 2.42 27.26 -15.12
N ALA A 369 1.22 27.81 -15.30
CA ALA A 369 0.27 27.35 -16.30
C ALA A 369 0.86 27.47 -17.71
N ILE A 370 1.49 28.59 -18.06
CA ILE A 370 2.03 28.79 -19.41
C ILE A 370 3.15 27.81 -19.78
N GLU A 371 3.99 27.37 -18.83
CA GLU A 371 5.01 26.34 -19.10
C GLU A 371 4.43 24.92 -19.13
N LEU A 372 3.41 24.61 -18.33
CA LEU A 372 2.72 23.31 -18.36
C LEU A 372 1.94 23.11 -19.66
N PHE A 373 1.15 24.12 -20.07
CA PHE A 373 0.28 24.06 -21.24
C PHE A 373 0.97 24.51 -22.55
N LYS A 374 2.28 24.79 -22.50
CA LYS A 374 3.08 25.38 -23.59
C LYS A 374 2.85 24.78 -24.98
N PRO A 375 2.78 23.43 -25.18
CA PRO A 375 2.56 22.87 -26.51
C PRO A 375 1.12 23.05 -27.01
N PHE A 376 0.14 23.06 -26.10
CA PHE A 376 -1.27 23.28 -26.42
C PHE A 376 -1.50 24.73 -26.85
N VAL A 377 -1.01 25.69 -26.07
CA VAL A 377 -1.02 27.13 -26.42
C VAL A 377 -0.31 27.38 -27.76
N MET A 378 0.83 26.73 -28.00
CA MET A 378 1.54 26.85 -29.28
C MET A 378 0.79 26.21 -30.46
N LYS A 379 -0.02 25.17 -30.24
CA LYS A 379 -0.91 24.59 -31.27
C LYS A 379 -2.05 25.56 -31.57
N GLU A 380 -2.69 26.09 -30.53
CA GLU A 380 -3.87 26.95 -30.65
C GLU A 380 -3.56 28.30 -31.29
N LEU A 381 -2.43 28.93 -30.93
CA LEU A 381 -1.92 30.13 -31.60
C LEU A 381 -1.66 29.94 -33.10
N VAL A 382 -1.34 28.71 -33.54
CA VAL A 382 -1.16 28.39 -34.98
C VAL A 382 -2.50 28.07 -35.63
N SER A 383 -3.40 27.38 -34.93
CA SER A 383 -4.76 27.07 -35.38
C SER A 383 -5.57 28.34 -35.66
N ASN A 384 -5.52 29.31 -34.75
CA ASN A 384 -6.31 30.54 -34.80
C ASN A 384 -5.64 31.64 -35.65
N GLY A 385 -4.58 31.31 -36.40
CA GLY A 385 -3.91 32.22 -37.34
C GLY A 385 -2.97 33.26 -36.71
N THR A 386 -3.04 33.50 -35.39
CA THR A 386 -2.21 34.47 -34.64
C THR A 386 -0.71 34.25 -34.85
N ALA A 387 -0.27 33.01 -35.07
CA ALA A 387 1.11 32.64 -35.35
C ALA A 387 1.24 31.76 -36.60
N HIS A 388 1.86 32.28 -37.67
CA HIS A 388 2.05 31.52 -38.92
C HIS A 388 2.85 30.20 -38.81
N ASN A 389 3.60 29.97 -37.73
CA ASN A 389 4.32 28.71 -37.50
C ASN A 389 4.73 28.51 -36.03
N ILE A 390 5.04 27.26 -35.68
CA ILE A 390 5.44 26.81 -34.34
C ILE A 390 6.65 27.60 -33.79
N LYS A 391 7.61 28.04 -34.62
CA LYS A 391 8.75 28.84 -34.16
C LYS A 391 8.33 30.27 -33.78
N ASN A 392 7.37 30.85 -34.50
CA ASN A 392 6.81 32.15 -34.16
C ASN A 392 5.97 32.03 -32.89
N ALA A 393 5.05 31.06 -32.81
CA ALA A 393 4.25 30.79 -31.62
C ALA A 393 5.12 30.61 -30.36
N LYS A 394 6.19 29.79 -30.46
CA LYS A 394 7.17 29.64 -29.38
C LYS A 394 7.79 30.98 -28.94
N LYS A 395 8.15 31.84 -29.90
CA LYS A 395 8.74 33.17 -29.63
C LYS A 395 7.74 34.15 -29.02
N MET A 396 6.45 34.04 -29.35
CA MET A 396 5.37 34.82 -28.72
C MET A 396 5.19 34.40 -27.26
N VAL A 397 5.12 33.08 -27.01
CA VAL A 397 5.01 32.50 -25.66
C VAL A 397 6.24 32.83 -24.80
N GLU A 398 7.47 32.67 -25.32
CA GLU A 398 8.71 33.04 -24.60
C GLU A 398 8.83 34.55 -24.32
N ARG A 399 8.05 35.39 -25.00
CA ARG A 399 7.97 36.84 -24.78
C ARG A 399 6.80 37.28 -23.91
N LEU A 400 5.93 36.36 -23.50
CA LEU A 400 4.73 36.61 -22.70
C LEU A 400 3.84 37.72 -23.30
N GLN A 401 3.63 37.67 -24.63
CA GLN A 401 2.79 38.67 -25.30
C GLN A 401 1.32 38.59 -24.84
N PRO A 402 0.56 39.71 -24.85
CA PRO A 402 -0.81 39.75 -24.33
C PRO A 402 -1.74 38.69 -24.92
N GLU A 403 -1.67 38.47 -26.23
CA GLU A 403 -2.54 37.55 -27.00
C GLU A 403 -2.36 36.08 -26.57
N VAL A 404 -1.30 35.77 -25.82
CA VAL A 404 -1.03 34.42 -25.29
C VAL A 404 -1.88 34.12 -24.06
N TRP A 405 -2.32 35.14 -23.30
CA TRP A 405 -3.08 34.93 -22.06
C TRP A 405 -4.53 34.52 -22.33
N ASP A 406 -5.16 35.13 -23.33
CA ASP A 406 -6.54 34.80 -23.72
C ASP A 406 -6.61 33.34 -24.21
N VAL A 407 -5.69 32.97 -25.11
CA VAL A 407 -5.55 31.59 -25.61
C VAL A 407 -5.20 30.59 -24.49
N LEU A 408 -4.42 31.02 -23.48
CA LEU A 408 -4.12 30.18 -22.32
C LEU A 408 -5.36 29.91 -21.47
N GLU A 409 -6.26 30.89 -21.30
CA GLU A 409 -7.51 30.72 -20.54
C GLU A 409 -8.46 29.73 -21.25
N ASP A 410 -8.61 29.83 -22.57
CA ASP A 410 -9.40 28.88 -23.38
C ASP A 410 -8.84 27.45 -23.34
N VAL A 411 -7.51 27.28 -23.45
CA VAL A 411 -6.83 25.97 -23.40
C VAL A 411 -6.92 25.29 -22.02
N ILE A 412 -7.06 26.09 -20.96
CA ILE A 412 -7.17 25.63 -19.56
C ILE A 412 -8.61 25.21 -19.21
N LYS A 413 -9.59 25.79 -19.90
CA LYS A 413 -11.02 25.55 -19.67
C LYS A 413 -11.38 24.07 -19.86
N GLU A 414 -12.05 23.50 -18.86
CA GLU A 414 -12.40 22.08 -18.77
C GLU A 414 -11.23 21.08 -18.84
N HIS A 415 -9.98 21.53 -18.80
CA HIS A 415 -8.81 20.65 -18.77
C HIS A 415 -8.37 20.39 -17.32
N PRO A 416 -8.72 19.23 -16.70
CA PRO A 416 -8.39 18.97 -15.31
C PRO A 416 -6.87 18.88 -15.09
N VAL A 417 -6.43 19.22 -13.88
CA VAL A 417 -5.07 19.01 -13.38
C VAL A 417 -5.10 18.18 -12.10
N MET A 418 -4.10 17.31 -11.92
CA MET A 418 -3.94 16.55 -10.69
C MET A 418 -3.06 17.32 -9.70
N LEU A 419 -3.53 17.51 -8.47
CA LEU A 419 -2.73 17.97 -7.34
C LEU A 419 -2.31 16.79 -6.46
N ASN A 420 -1.05 16.78 -6.03
CA ASN A 420 -0.46 15.74 -5.21
C ASN A 420 0.38 16.36 -4.07
N ARG A 421 0.20 15.86 -2.84
CA ARG A 421 1.06 16.21 -1.70
C ARG A 421 1.92 15.02 -1.28
N ALA A 422 3.20 15.30 -1.01
CA ALA A 422 4.11 14.34 -0.39
C ALA A 422 4.13 14.55 1.13
N PRO A 423 4.03 13.49 1.96
CA PRO A 423 3.90 12.07 1.59
C PRO A 423 2.45 11.68 1.24
N THR A 424 2.29 10.89 0.16
CA THR A 424 0.99 10.33 -0.24
C THR A 424 0.71 9.05 0.53
N LEU A 425 -0.11 9.10 1.59
CA LEU A 425 -0.41 7.94 2.46
C LEU A 425 -1.56 7.06 1.93
N HIS A 426 -2.54 7.68 1.27
CA HIS A 426 -3.76 7.04 0.75
C HIS A 426 -4.19 7.69 -0.59
N ARG A 427 -5.12 7.08 -1.32
CA ARG A 427 -5.60 7.57 -2.64
C ARG A 427 -6.01 9.04 -2.66
N LEU A 428 -6.65 9.55 -1.59
CA LEU A 428 -7.15 10.94 -1.52
C LEU A 428 -6.04 12.01 -1.45
N GLY A 429 -4.77 11.60 -1.34
CA GLY A 429 -3.62 12.50 -1.44
C GLY A 429 -3.26 12.90 -2.88
N ILE A 430 -4.01 12.37 -3.87
CA ILE A 430 -4.03 12.82 -5.26
C ILE A 430 -5.49 13.06 -5.65
N GLN A 431 -5.83 14.27 -6.10
CA GLN A 431 -7.17 14.60 -6.61
C GLN A 431 -7.05 15.48 -7.86
N ALA A 432 -8.07 15.42 -8.71
CA ALA A 432 -8.21 16.29 -9.87
C ALA A 432 -9.05 17.53 -9.54
N PHE A 433 -8.66 18.66 -10.13
CA PHE A 433 -9.33 19.96 -10.02
C PHE A 433 -9.39 20.62 -11.39
N GLU A 434 -10.39 21.47 -11.60
CA GLU A 434 -10.42 22.41 -12.72
C GLU A 434 -9.56 23.64 -12.38
N PRO A 435 -8.51 23.94 -13.18
CA PRO A 435 -7.61 25.06 -12.92
C PRO A 435 -8.23 26.40 -13.30
N ILE A 436 -8.02 27.40 -12.45
CA ILE A 436 -8.32 28.83 -12.70
C ILE A 436 -7.00 29.60 -12.67
N LEU A 437 -6.79 30.51 -13.62
CA LEU A 437 -5.62 31.38 -13.63
C LEU A 437 -5.66 32.36 -12.44
N VAL A 438 -4.59 32.37 -11.64
CA VAL A 438 -4.42 33.32 -10.53
C VAL A 438 -3.10 34.09 -10.64
N GLU A 439 -3.12 35.33 -10.16
CA GLU A 439 -1.93 36.16 -10.03
C GLU A 439 -1.02 35.70 -8.88
N GLY A 440 0.27 35.94 -9.05
CA GLY A 440 1.31 35.51 -8.10
C GLY A 440 1.93 34.15 -8.45
N LYS A 441 2.54 33.49 -7.45
CA LYS A 441 3.34 32.25 -7.64
C LYS A 441 2.90 31.07 -6.78
N ALA A 442 1.92 31.25 -5.89
CA ALA A 442 1.41 30.20 -5.01
C ALA A 442 0.12 29.58 -5.57
N ILE A 443 -0.08 28.28 -5.32
CA ILE A 443 -1.29 27.56 -5.74
C ILE A 443 -2.40 27.86 -4.74
N LYS A 444 -3.57 28.34 -5.19
CA LYS A 444 -4.73 28.47 -4.31
C LYS A 444 -5.44 27.13 -4.18
N LEU A 445 -5.64 26.66 -2.95
CA LEU A 445 -6.33 25.41 -2.64
C LEU A 445 -7.60 25.66 -1.83
N HIS A 446 -8.63 24.86 -2.09
CA HIS A 446 -9.88 24.88 -1.33
C HIS A 446 -9.69 24.38 0.12
N PRO A 447 -10.25 25.05 1.14
CA PRO A 447 -9.99 24.69 2.53
C PRO A 447 -10.58 23.33 2.99
N LEU A 448 -11.64 22.81 2.37
CA LEU A 448 -12.22 21.52 2.78
C LEU A 448 -11.36 20.32 2.38
N VAL A 449 -10.58 20.43 1.29
CA VAL A 449 -9.72 19.32 0.82
C VAL A 449 -8.41 19.20 1.61
N CYS A 450 -8.06 20.20 2.43
CA CYS A 450 -6.89 20.15 3.30
C CYS A 450 -6.89 18.95 4.26
N THR A 451 -8.07 18.49 4.69
CA THR A 451 -8.24 17.28 5.50
C THR A 451 -7.85 16.01 4.73
N ALA A 452 -8.18 15.93 3.44
CA ALA A 452 -7.81 14.84 2.55
C ALA A 452 -6.29 14.85 2.25
N PHE A 453 -5.72 16.01 1.93
CA PHE A 453 -4.27 16.11 1.69
C PHE A 453 -3.43 16.04 2.98
N ASN A 454 -4.06 16.07 4.17
CA ASN A 454 -3.43 16.27 5.48
C ASN A 454 -2.52 17.52 5.51
N ALA A 455 -2.95 18.58 4.84
CA ALA A 455 -2.16 19.77 4.49
C ALA A 455 -2.57 21.01 5.29
N ASP A 456 -1.61 21.91 5.50
CA ASP A 456 -1.80 23.23 6.09
C ASP A 456 -1.12 24.33 5.24
N PHE A 457 -1.21 25.58 5.69
CA PHE A 457 -0.83 26.76 4.91
C PHE A 457 0.38 27.50 5.52
N ASP A 458 1.33 26.77 6.11
CA ASP A 458 2.50 27.34 6.81
C ASP A 458 3.80 27.37 5.96
N GLY A 459 3.77 26.77 4.77
CA GLY A 459 4.94 26.59 3.89
C GLY A 459 4.89 25.32 3.03
N ASP A 460 3.90 24.47 3.31
CA ASP A 460 3.56 23.25 2.57
C ASP A 460 3.53 23.42 1.04
N GLN A 461 3.94 22.37 0.31
CA GLN A 461 4.07 22.40 -1.15
C GLN A 461 3.31 21.26 -1.83
N MET A 462 2.59 21.58 -2.91
CA MET A 462 1.93 20.59 -3.77
C MET A 462 2.54 20.54 -5.16
N ALA A 463 2.60 19.33 -5.72
CA ALA A 463 2.95 19.09 -7.11
C ALA A 463 1.69 19.09 -7.99
N VAL A 464 1.80 19.69 -9.18
CA VAL A 464 0.77 19.71 -10.22
C VAL A 464 1.21 18.77 -11.33
N HIS A 465 0.29 17.94 -11.86
CA HIS A 465 0.53 17.06 -13.01
C HIS A 465 -0.57 17.23 -14.05
N LEU A 466 -0.19 17.35 -15.33
CA LEU A 466 -1.12 17.56 -16.45
C LEU A 466 -1.45 16.22 -17.17
N PRO A 467 -2.71 15.77 -17.21
CA PRO A 467 -3.13 14.61 -18.01
C PRO A 467 -3.16 14.96 -19.50
N LEU A 468 -2.39 14.23 -20.33
CA LEU A 468 -2.19 14.59 -21.74
C LEU A 468 -3.14 13.92 -22.75
N SER A 469 -3.64 12.72 -22.45
CA SER A 469 -4.55 11.99 -23.35
C SER A 469 -6.01 12.24 -22.96
N VAL A 470 -6.92 12.11 -23.93
CA VAL A 470 -8.36 12.34 -23.72
C VAL A 470 -8.93 11.35 -22.69
N GLU A 471 -8.46 10.09 -22.71
CA GLU A 471 -8.84 9.07 -21.73
C GLU A 471 -8.36 9.44 -20.33
N ALA A 472 -7.13 9.96 -20.19
CA ALA A 472 -6.60 10.39 -18.90
C ALA A 472 -7.33 11.63 -18.35
N GLN A 473 -7.75 12.55 -19.22
CA GLN A 473 -8.58 13.70 -18.83
C GLN A 473 -9.98 13.23 -18.37
N ALA A 474 -10.60 12.30 -19.09
CA ALA A 474 -11.87 11.69 -18.71
C ALA A 474 -11.77 10.92 -17.37
N GLU A 475 -10.73 10.09 -17.18
CA GLU A 475 -10.45 9.43 -15.89
C GLU A 475 -10.29 10.44 -14.76
N CYS A 476 -9.59 11.55 -15.00
CA CYS A 476 -9.46 12.62 -14.01
C CYS A 476 -10.82 13.23 -13.65
N ARG A 477 -11.66 13.52 -14.65
CA ARG A 477 -12.97 14.19 -14.45
C ARG A 477 -14.01 13.28 -13.79
N PHE A 478 -14.07 12.00 -14.14
CA PHE A 478 -15.05 11.06 -13.59
C PHE A 478 -14.61 10.40 -12.28
N LEU A 479 -13.31 10.10 -12.08
CA LEU A 479 -12.85 9.30 -10.93
C LEU A 479 -12.09 10.13 -9.88
N LEU A 480 -11.24 11.07 -10.30
CA LEU A 480 -10.33 11.79 -9.40
C LEU A 480 -10.84 13.17 -8.94
N LEU A 481 -11.90 13.70 -9.57
CA LEU A 481 -12.43 15.02 -9.24
C LEU A 481 -12.87 15.09 -7.78
N SER A 482 -12.55 16.19 -7.10
CA SER A 482 -12.77 16.34 -5.65
C SER A 482 -14.22 16.07 -5.16
N PRO A 483 -15.30 16.52 -5.84
CA PRO A 483 -16.68 16.24 -5.43
C PRO A 483 -17.06 14.75 -5.39
N ASN A 484 -16.35 13.90 -6.13
CA ASN A 484 -16.60 12.46 -6.17
C ASN A 484 -15.90 11.73 -5.00
N ASN A 485 -15.05 12.42 -4.26
CA ASN A 485 -14.15 11.86 -3.25
C ASN A 485 -14.42 12.43 -1.84
N LEU A 486 -15.71 12.57 -1.50
CA LEU A 486 -16.16 13.10 -0.20
C LEU A 486 -16.14 12.06 0.95
N LEU A 487 -16.10 10.76 0.64
CA LEU A 487 -16.10 9.67 1.63
C LEU A 487 -14.72 9.03 1.79
N LYS A 488 -14.42 8.59 3.00
CA LYS A 488 -13.19 7.88 3.35
C LYS A 488 -13.27 6.42 2.91
N PRO A 489 -12.26 5.90 2.18
CA PRO A 489 -12.22 4.48 1.82
C PRO A 489 -12.09 3.51 3.01
N SER A 490 -11.67 3.98 4.20
CA SER A 490 -11.42 3.19 5.41
C SER A 490 -12.69 2.69 6.12
N ASP A 491 -13.67 3.59 6.26
CA ASP A 491 -14.82 3.49 7.17
C ASP A 491 -16.12 3.97 6.50
N GLY A 492 -16.04 4.69 5.38
CA GLY A 492 -17.20 5.29 4.71
C GLY A 492 -17.70 6.58 5.37
N GLY A 493 -16.98 7.12 6.34
CA GLY A 493 -17.28 8.43 6.93
C GLY A 493 -16.89 9.60 6.01
N PRO A 494 -17.50 10.79 6.16
CA PRO A 494 -17.13 11.97 5.39
C PRO A 494 -15.68 12.42 5.68
N VAL A 495 -14.93 12.71 4.63
CA VAL A 495 -13.58 13.31 4.66
C VAL A 495 -13.69 14.82 4.86
N ALA A 496 -14.47 15.46 3.99
CA ALA A 496 -14.61 16.90 3.84
C ALA A 496 -15.50 17.52 4.93
N VAL A 497 -15.23 17.22 6.19
CA VAL A 497 -15.94 17.81 7.34
C VAL A 497 -15.38 19.21 7.58
N PRO A 498 -16.24 20.25 7.70
CA PRO A 498 -15.83 21.59 8.10
C PRO A 498 -14.97 21.56 9.37
N SER A 499 -13.97 22.42 9.42
CA SER A 499 -13.01 22.47 10.54
C SER A 499 -12.69 23.91 10.93
N GLN A 500 -12.13 24.07 12.14
CA GLN A 500 -11.68 25.36 12.68
C GLN A 500 -12.78 26.43 12.55
N ASP A 501 -12.46 27.56 11.90
CA ASP A 501 -13.29 28.76 11.81
C ASP A 501 -14.68 28.52 11.21
N MET A 502 -14.81 27.57 10.28
CA MET A 502 -16.10 27.20 9.69
C MET A 502 -17.05 26.62 10.75
N VAL A 503 -16.54 25.76 11.64
CA VAL A 503 -17.31 25.18 12.75
C VAL A 503 -17.65 26.25 13.77
N LEU A 504 -16.69 27.12 14.12
CA LEU A 504 -16.89 28.23 15.06
C LEU A 504 -17.99 29.18 14.61
N GLY A 505 -18.02 29.55 13.33
CA GLY A 505 -19.07 30.42 12.78
C GLY A 505 -20.47 29.81 12.85
N ILE A 506 -20.60 28.50 12.62
CA ILE A 506 -21.89 27.78 12.67
C ILE A 506 -22.33 27.52 14.12
N TYR A 507 -21.38 27.18 15.00
CA TYR A 507 -21.62 27.06 16.43
C TYR A 507 -22.13 28.38 17.00
N TYR A 508 -21.46 29.50 16.68
CA TYR A 508 -21.94 30.83 17.05
C TYR A 508 -23.34 31.12 16.47
N LEU A 509 -23.53 30.91 15.15
CA LEU A 509 -24.81 31.14 14.47
C LEU A 509 -25.99 30.37 15.10
N THR A 510 -25.78 29.14 15.55
CA THR A 510 -26.82 28.27 16.13
C THR A 510 -26.95 28.38 17.66
N GLN A 511 -26.12 29.22 18.31
CA GLN A 511 -26.19 29.47 19.74
C GLN A 511 -27.50 30.18 20.12
N GLU A 512 -28.00 29.85 21.31
CA GLU A 512 -29.18 30.49 21.93
C GLU A 512 -28.73 31.25 23.18
N ARG A 513 -29.25 32.46 23.38
CA ARG A 513 -28.94 33.28 24.56
C ARG A 513 -30.23 33.79 25.19
N PRO A 514 -30.63 33.27 26.36
CA PRO A 514 -31.78 33.79 27.11
C PRO A 514 -31.59 35.28 27.45
N GLY A 515 -32.65 36.08 27.35
CA GLY A 515 -32.60 37.53 27.58
C GLY A 515 -32.03 38.33 26.39
N ALA A 516 -31.90 37.72 25.20
CA ALA A 516 -31.42 38.42 24.02
C ALA A 516 -32.42 39.47 23.50
N LYS A 517 -31.91 40.57 22.93
CA LYS A 517 -32.74 41.66 22.40
C LYS A 517 -33.73 41.14 21.35
N GLY A 518 -35.02 41.37 21.57
CA GLY A 518 -36.10 40.95 20.66
C GLY A 518 -36.55 39.49 20.80
N GLU A 519 -36.23 38.84 21.91
CA GLU A 519 -36.82 37.55 22.31
C GLU A 519 -38.36 37.62 22.33
N GLY A 520 -39.01 36.56 21.83
CA GLY A 520 -40.47 36.45 21.76
C GLY A 520 -41.15 37.20 20.60
N MET A 521 -40.41 37.96 19.79
CA MET A 521 -40.96 38.65 18.61
C MET A 521 -41.49 37.67 17.55
N ALA A 522 -42.54 38.10 16.83
CA ALA A 522 -43.18 37.33 15.76
C ALA A 522 -43.01 37.99 14.39
N PHE A 523 -42.65 37.20 13.36
CA PHE A 523 -42.39 37.65 12.00
C PHE A 523 -43.23 36.88 10.96
N LYS A 524 -43.61 37.56 9.88
CA LYS A 524 -44.50 37.02 8.83
C LYS A 524 -43.81 36.07 7.83
N SER A 525 -42.47 36.11 7.79
CA SER A 525 -41.58 35.36 6.90
C SER A 525 -40.13 35.41 7.39
N ILE A 526 -39.26 34.52 6.91
CA ILE A 526 -37.83 34.48 7.26
C ILE A 526 -37.11 35.77 6.82
N ASN A 527 -37.39 36.26 5.61
CA ASN A 527 -36.85 37.54 5.11
C ASN A 527 -37.12 38.73 6.04
N GLU A 528 -38.26 38.76 6.73
CA GLU A 528 -38.57 39.83 7.69
C GLU A 528 -37.75 39.68 8.99
N ALA A 529 -37.48 38.45 9.45
CA ALA A 529 -36.59 38.21 10.58
C ALA A 529 -35.12 38.56 10.24
N ILE A 530 -34.66 38.27 9.01
CA ILE A 530 -33.34 38.69 8.51
C ILE A 530 -33.25 40.23 8.46
N LEU A 531 -34.26 40.89 7.88
CA LEU A 531 -34.34 42.36 7.84
C LEU A 531 -34.35 42.98 9.25
N ALA A 532 -35.03 42.37 10.21
CA ALA A 532 -35.04 42.79 11.61
C ALA A 532 -33.66 42.61 12.29
N TYR A 533 -32.90 41.58 11.92
CA TYR A 533 -31.51 41.38 12.36
C TYR A 533 -30.57 42.43 11.75
N GLU A 534 -30.68 42.72 10.46
CA GLU A 534 -29.85 43.76 9.81
C GLU A 534 -30.12 45.16 10.38
N ASN A 535 -31.38 45.47 10.69
CA ASN A 535 -31.78 46.68 11.42
C ASN A 535 -31.47 46.63 12.94
N LYS A 536 -30.80 45.58 13.43
CA LYS A 536 -30.40 45.38 14.84
C LYS A 536 -31.57 45.41 15.84
N VAL A 537 -32.77 45.04 15.39
CA VAL A 537 -33.96 44.90 16.23
C VAL A 537 -33.90 43.59 17.03
N VAL A 538 -33.51 42.51 16.36
CA VAL A 538 -33.21 41.18 16.93
C VAL A 538 -31.71 40.84 16.79
N THR A 539 -31.25 39.84 17.55
CA THR A 539 -29.90 39.24 17.40
C THR A 539 -30.00 37.82 16.84
N LEU A 540 -28.88 37.26 16.36
CA LEU A 540 -28.84 35.88 15.85
C LEU A 540 -29.34 34.85 16.88
N HIS A 541 -29.05 35.07 18.16
CA HIS A 541 -29.37 34.15 19.25
C HIS A 541 -30.74 34.41 19.89
N SER A 542 -31.48 35.40 19.40
CA SER A 542 -32.82 35.74 19.88
C SER A 542 -33.82 34.68 19.43
N ARG A 543 -34.59 34.15 20.38
CA ARG A 543 -35.65 33.17 20.13
C ARG A 543 -36.91 33.90 19.64
N VAL A 544 -37.37 33.55 18.44
CA VAL A 544 -38.39 34.28 17.68
C VAL A 544 -39.41 33.32 17.04
N LYS A 545 -40.60 33.82 16.77
CA LYS A 545 -41.69 33.08 16.11
C LYS A 545 -41.77 33.49 14.64
N VAL A 546 -41.55 32.59 13.71
CA VAL A 546 -41.62 32.89 12.27
C VAL A 546 -42.72 32.08 11.62
N ARG A 547 -43.59 32.75 10.87
CA ARG A 547 -44.54 32.05 10.00
C ARG A 547 -43.80 31.50 8.77
N VAL A 548 -43.81 30.19 8.61
CA VAL A 548 -43.21 29.48 7.49
C VAL A 548 -44.31 28.83 6.64
N THR A 549 -44.14 28.94 5.33
CA THR A 549 -45.03 28.38 4.31
C THR A 549 -44.23 27.35 3.52
N ARG A 550 -44.76 26.14 3.36
CA ARG A 550 -44.07 25.06 2.63
C ARG A 550 -45.03 24.36 1.67
N THR A 551 -44.56 24.16 0.44
CA THR A 551 -45.20 23.28 -0.54
C THR A 551 -44.78 21.84 -0.25
N MET A 552 -45.76 20.95 -0.09
CA MET A 552 -45.55 19.52 0.10
C MET A 552 -45.29 18.81 -1.24
N PRO A 553 -44.75 17.58 -1.25
CA PRO A 553 -44.58 16.79 -2.47
C PRO A 553 -45.88 16.64 -3.27
N ASP A 554 -47.02 16.61 -2.57
CA ASP A 554 -48.37 16.49 -3.13
C ASP A 554 -48.90 17.82 -3.73
N GLY A 555 -48.06 18.84 -3.88
CA GLY A 555 -48.41 20.16 -4.43
C GLY A 555 -49.20 21.09 -3.48
N THR A 556 -49.63 20.61 -2.31
CA THR A 556 -50.39 21.42 -1.34
C THR A 556 -49.48 22.33 -0.50
N THR A 557 -49.89 23.59 -0.30
CA THR A 557 -49.17 24.55 0.54
C THR A 557 -49.71 24.55 1.98
N LYS A 558 -48.87 24.18 2.95
CA LYS A 558 -49.17 24.29 4.39
C LYS A 558 -48.45 25.49 5.01
N THR A 559 -49.13 26.20 5.89
CA THR A 559 -48.62 27.37 6.62
C THR A 559 -48.67 27.12 8.13
N GLY A 560 -47.60 27.43 8.86
CA GLY A 560 -47.55 27.32 10.31
C GLY A 560 -46.60 28.33 10.95
N ILE A 561 -46.64 28.43 12.28
CA ILE A 561 -45.71 29.27 13.05
C ILE A 561 -44.72 28.34 13.74
N ILE A 562 -43.43 28.59 13.53
CA ILE A 562 -42.32 27.86 14.15
C ILE A 562 -41.62 28.80 15.12
N GLU A 563 -41.21 28.29 16.28
CA GLU A 563 -40.39 29.02 17.24
C GLU A 563 -38.96 28.46 17.22
N SER A 564 -37.96 29.28 16.92
CA SER A 564 -36.53 28.93 16.92
C SER A 564 -35.67 30.21 16.99
N THR A 565 -34.35 30.14 16.87
CA THR A 565 -33.49 31.34 16.82
C THR A 565 -33.32 31.87 15.40
N VAL A 566 -33.12 33.19 15.26
CA VAL A 566 -32.88 33.83 13.95
C VAL A 566 -31.73 33.15 13.19
N GLY A 567 -30.65 32.80 13.89
CA GLY A 567 -29.50 32.12 13.29
C GLY A 567 -29.78 30.69 12.85
N ARG A 568 -30.63 29.93 13.58
CA ARG A 568 -31.10 28.60 13.14
C ARG A 568 -31.99 28.68 11.90
N PHE A 569 -32.85 29.69 11.77
CA PHE A 569 -33.60 29.92 10.53
C PHE A 569 -32.66 30.13 9.33
N ILE A 570 -31.67 31.02 9.46
CA ILE A 570 -30.65 31.26 8.41
C ILE A 570 -29.88 29.98 8.06
N PHE A 571 -29.50 29.17 9.06
CA PHE A 571 -28.77 27.93 8.82
C PHE A 571 -29.60 26.85 8.11
N ASN A 572 -30.92 26.84 8.30
CA ASN A 572 -31.81 25.89 7.63
C ASN A 572 -32.11 26.26 6.16
N GLU A 573 -31.82 27.48 5.69
CA GLU A 573 -32.00 27.85 4.28
C GLU A 573 -31.02 27.11 3.35
N ILE A 574 -29.80 26.79 3.82
CA ILE A 574 -28.77 26.08 3.04
C ILE A 574 -28.80 24.55 3.21
N ILE A 575 -29.58 24.04 4.16
CA ILE A 575 -29.67 22.61 4.47
C ILE A 575 -30.89 22.01 3.76
N PRO A 576 -30.73 20.91 2.99
CA PRO A 576 -31.85 20.15 2.46
C PRO A 576 -32.82 19.78 3.58
N GLN A 577 -34.05 20.28 3.50
CA GLN A 577 -35.04 20.08 4.54
C GLN A 577 -35.72 18.73 4.36
N ASP A 578 -35.03 17.60 4.50
CA ASP A 578 -35.58 16.23 4.38
C ASP A 578 -34.65 15.12 4.93
N LEU A 579 -33.72 15.48 5.82
CA LEU A 579 -32.68 14.59 6.37
C LEU A 579 -33.16 13.62 7.46
N GLY A 580 -34.45 13.65 7.82
CA GLY A 580 -35.05 12.78 8.82
C GLY A 580 -34.42 12.91 10.21
N PHE A 581 -34.01 14.11 10.62
CA PHE A 581 -33.83 14.43 12.04
C PHE A 581 -35.19 14.61 12.71
N VAL A 582 -36.14 15.16 11.95
CA VAL A 582 -37.55 15.23 12.31
C VAL A 582 -38.29 14.08 11.63
N ASP A 583 -39.03 13.27 12.40
CA ASP A 583 -39.89 12.24 11.83
C ASP A 583 -41.17 12.86 11.25
N ARG A 584 -41.25 12.84 9.93
CA ARG A 584 -42.33 13.43 9.11
C ARG A 584 -43.46 12.47 8.80
N SER A 585 -43.39 11.21 9.25
CA SER A 585 -44.57 10.34 9.24
C SER A 585 -45.68 10.88 10.16
N GLN A 586 -45.31 11.70 11.16
CA GLN A 586 -46.21 12.39 12.06
C GLN A 586 -46.65 13.75 11.49
N LYS A 587 -47.95 13.94 11.29
CA LYS A 587 -48.56 15.15 10.69
C LYS A 587 -48.23 16.46 11.41
N GLU A 588 -47.90 16.42 12.71
CA GLU A 588 -47.54 17.60 13.52
C GLU A 588 -46.10 18.09 13.29
N ASN A 589 -45.26 17.28 12.67
CA ASN A 589 -43.82 17.53 12.52
C ASN A 589 -43.43 18.07 11.13
N GLU A 590 -44.34 18.00 10.14
CA GLU A 590 -44.06 18.30 8.73
C GLU A 590 -43.47 19.71 8.46
N LEU A 591 -43.77 20.67 9.33
CA LEU A 591 -43.32 22.06 9.24
C LEU A 591 -42.12 22.39 10.13
N LYS A 592 -41.65 21.49 11.01
CA LYS A 592 -40.50 21.79 11.88
C LYS A 592 -39.20 21.86 11.07
N LEU A 593 -38.25 22.69 11.52
CA LEU A 593 -36.90 22.77 10.95
C LEU A 593 -36.17 21.43 11.17
N GLU A 594 -35.40 20.95 10.18
CA GLU A 594 -34.55 19.76 10.37
C GLU A 594 -33.48 19.99 11.46
N VAL A 595 -32.96 21.22 11.58
CA VAL A 595 -31.90 21.56 12.54
C VAL A 595 -32.40 22.64 13.52
N ASP A 596 -32.95 22.22 14.65
CA ASP A 596 -33.32 23.09 15.78
C ASP A 596 -32.52 22.79 17.07
N PHE A 597 -31.30 22.28 16.92
CA PHE A 597 -30.36 22.03 18.01
C PHE A 597 -29.05 22.79 17.81
N HIS A 598 -28.21 22.81 18.84
CA HIS A 598 -26.92 23.50 18.78
C HIS A 598 -25.88 22.70 17.97
N VAL A 599 -25.21 23.35 17.02
CA VAL A 599 -24.42 22.65 16.00
C VAL A 599 -22.91 22.83 16.22
N GLY A 600 -22.27 21.79 16.76
CA GLY A 600 -20.81 21.65 16.77
C GLY A 600 -20.31 20.72 15.67
N LYS A 601 -19.00 20.40 15.69
CA LYS A 601 -18.34 19.54 14.69
C LYS A 601 -18.96 18.15 14.55
N LYS A 602 -19.40 17.53 15.67
CA LYS A 602 -20.02 16.19 15.66
C LYS A 602 -21.37 16.21 14.93
N GLN A 603 -22.17 17.23 15.19
CA GLN A 603 -23.47 17.46 14.55
C GLN A 603 -23.31 17.75 13.06
N LEU A 604 -22.31 18.55 12.65
CA LEU A 604 -22.01 18.77 11.23
C LEU A 604 -21.66 17.46 10.50
N LYS A 605 -20.87 16.57 11.13
CA LYS A 605 -20.59 15.23 10.58
C LYS A 605 -21.89 14.44 10.33
N GLN A 606 -22.79 14.40 11.31
CA GLN A 606 -24.08 13.70 11.20
C GLN A 606 -25.03 14.29 10.16
N ILE A 607 -25.06 15.62 10.02
CA ILE A 607 -25.84 16.31 8.97
C ILE A 607 -25.30 15.89 7.60
N LEU A 608 -23.98 15.96 7.38
CA LEU A 608 -23.35 15.58 6.11
C LEU A 608 -23.53 14.10 5.79
N GLU A 609 -23.38 13.20 6.77
CA GLU A 609 -23.66 11.77 6.60
C GLU A 609 -25.09 11.52 6.11
N LYS A 610 -26.07 12.26 6.61
CA LYS A 610 -27.46 12.17 6.13
C LYS A 610 -27.67 12.77 4.74
N VAL A 611 -27.07 13.93 4.44
CA VAL A 611 -27.16 14.55 3.09
C VAL A 611 -26.60 13.59 2.04
N ILE A 612 -25.43 12.97 2.28
CA ILE A 612 -24.81 12.01 1.35
C ILE A 612 -25.71 10.78 1.15
N ASN A 613 -26.27 10.23 2.24
CA ASN A 613 -27.08 9.01 2.17
C ASN A 613 -28.46 9.22 1.51
N VAL A 614 -28.99 10.46 1.45
CA VAL A 614 -30.29 10.77 0.84
C VAL A 614 -30.13 11.35 -0.57
N HIS A 615 -29.24 12.34 -0.75
CA HIS A 615 -29.09 13.13 -1.99
C HIS A 615 -27.80 12.85 -2.78
N GLY A 616 -26.91 12.01 -2.27
CA GLY A 616 -25.66 11.67 -2.92
C GLY A 616 -24.58 12.77 -2.90
N ALA A 617 -23.52 12.55 -3.66
CA ALA A 617 -22.30 13.36 -3.60
C ALA A 617 -22.49 14.80 -4.11
N THR A 618 -23.19 15.00 -5.24
CA THR A 618 -23.31 16.31 -5.89
C THR A 618 -24.02 17.34 -5.01
N GLN A 619 -25.18 16.99 -4.44
CA GLN A 619 -25.88 17.90 -3.52
C GLN A 619 -25.08 18.16 -2.24
N THR A 620 -24.36 17.14 -1.74
CA THR A 620 -23.46 17.31 -0.59
C THR A 620 -22.34 18.31 -0.90
N ALA A 621 -21.74 18.26 -2.09
CA ALA A 621 -20.70 19.20 -2.49
C ALA A 621 -21.19 20.66 -2.50
N ILE A 622 -22.42 20.90 -2.99
CA ILE A 622 -23.07 22.22 -2.96
C ILE A 622 -23.28 22.67 -1.51
N THR A 623 -23.95 21.86 -0.70
CA THR A 623 -24.21 22.16 0.72
C THR A 623 -22.90 22.36 1.52
N LEU A 624 -21.80 21.69 1.17
CA LEU A 624 -20.48 21.93 1.76
C LEU A 624 -19.89 23.29 1.42
N ASP A 625 -20.01 23.75 0.17
CA ASP A 625 -19.56 25.08 -0.24
C ASP A 625 -20.41 26.20 0.40
N ASP A 626 -21.71 25.97 0.59
CA ASP A 626 -22.61 26.89 1.31
C ASP A 626 -22.30 26.95 2.82
N ILE A 627 -22.10 25.79 3.45
CA ILE A 627 -21.67 25.66 4.86
C ILE A 627 -20.32 26.38 5.08
N LYS A 628 -19.37 26.24 4.15
CA LYS A 628 -18.09 26.97 4.16
C LYS A 628 -18.31 28.48 4.10
N ALA A 629 -19.13 28.96 3.16
CA ALA A 629 -19.38 30.39 2.96
C ALA A 629 -20.08 31.04 4.18
N ILE A 630 -21.13 30.39 4.71
CA ILE A 630 -21.83 30.85 5.92
C ILE A 630 -20.91 30.76 7.15
N GLY A 631 -20.17 29.67 7.31
CA GLY A 631 -19.22 29.47 8.40
C GLY A 631 -18.19 30.60 8.50
N TYR A 632 -17.49 30.92 7.40
CA TYR A 632 -16.56 32.04 7.40
C TYR A 632 -17.25 33.39 7.64
N LYS A 633 -18.37 33.68 6.96
CA LYS A 633 -19.12 34.94 7.11
C LYS A 633 -19.53 35.21 8.56
N PHE A 634 -20.05 34.21 9.26
CA PHE A 634 -20.47 34.37 10.66
C PHE A 634 -19.32 34.25 11.66
N SER A 635 -18.26 33.51 11.37
CA SER A 635 -17.03 33.52 12.18
C SER A 635 -16.39 34.92 12.21
N THR A 636 -16.24 35.57 11.06
CA THR A 636 -15.76 36.95 10.98
C THR A 636 -16.68 37.94 11.71
N ARG A 637 -18.01 37.76 11.63
CA ARG A 637 -18.98 38.61 12.38
C ARG A 637 -18.97 38.34 13.89
N ALA A 638 -18.68 37.12 14.33
CA ALA A 638 -18.55 36.79 15.74
C ALA A 638 -17.33 37.46 16.38
N ALA A 639 -16.30 37.79 15.57
CA ALA A 639 -15.08 38.49 15.97
C ALA A 639 -14.41 37.85 17.20
N MET A 640 -14.45 36.52 17.27
CA MET A 640 -13.91 35.76 18.40
C MET A 640 -12.40 35.98 18.52
N THR A 641 -11.96 36.24 19.74
CA THR A 641 -10.57 36.55 20.07
C THR A 641 -10.10 35.66 21.22
N VAL A 642 -8.78 35.60 21.43
CA VAL A 642 -8.19 34.94 22.60
C VAL A 642 -7.30 35.93 23.33
N SER A 643 -7.55 36.09 24.62
CA SER A 643 -6.85 37.00 25.51
C SER A 643 -6.36 36.27 26.75
N ILE A 644 -5.39 36.85 27.47
CA ILE A 644 -4.97 36.32 28.77
C ILE A 644 -6.15 36.36 29.76
N SER A 645 -7.06 37.33 29.67
CA SER A 645 -8.27 37.42 30.51
C SER A 645 -9.17 36.18 30.40
N ASP A 646 -9.24 35.54 29.23
CA ASP A 646 -10.10 34.36 29.01
C ASP A 646 -9.59 33.10 29.74
N MET A 647 -8.32 33.04 30.14
CA MET A 647 -7.69 31.87 30.77
C MET A 647 -7.91 31.82 32.30
N THR A 648 -9.14 31.76 32.78
CA THR A 648 -9.46 31.83 34.21
C THR A 648 -8.85 30.67 35.02
N VAL A 649 -7.98 30.98 35.99
CA VAL A 649 -7.40 29.99 36.92
C VAL A 649 -8.39 29.69 38.06
N PRO A 650 -8.62 28.42 38.46
CA PRO A 650 -9.57 28.09 39.52
C PRO A 650 -9.11 28.60 40.89
N ALA A 651 -10.02 29.23 41.64
CA ALA A 651 -9.73 29.71 42.99
C ALA A 651 -9.43 28.57 44.00
N SER A 652 -9.87 27.34 43.71
CA SER A 652 -9.56 26.14 44.50
C SER A 652 -8.10 25.66 44.36
N LYS A 653 -7.40 26.03 43.27
CA LYS A 653 -6.06 25.53 42.94
C LYS A 653 -5.04 25.62 44.09
N PRO A 654 -4.84 26.76 44.78
CA PRO A 654 -3.82 26.86 45.82
C PRO A 654 -4.10 25.94 47.00
N LYS A 655 -5.39 25.73 47.32
CA LYS A 655 -5.82 24.83 48.39
C LYS A 655 -5.57 23.37 48.04
N LEU A 656 -6.01 22.93 46.85
CA LEU A 656 -5.81 21.56 46.37
C LEU A 656 -4.33 21.17 46.34
N ILE A 657 -3.44 22.07 45.90
CA ILE A 657 -2.00 21.83 45.88
C ILE A 657 -1.41 21.75 47.30
N ALA A 658 -1.91 22.54 48.26
CA ALA A 658 -1.47 22.48 49.65
C ALA A 658 -1.94 21.19 50.35
N ASP A 659 -3.19 20.79 50.14
CA ASP A 659 -3.77 19.55 50.68
C ASP A 659 -2.99 18.33 50.14
N ALA A 660 -2.72 18.28 48.83
CA ALA A 660 -1.91 17.24 48.19
C ALA A 660 -0.47 17.18 48.74
N GLN A 661 0.19 18.33 48.92
CA GLN A 661 1.54 18.37 49.50
C GLN A 661 1.55 17.85 50.94
N ALA A 662 0.55 18.20 51.76
CA ALA A 662 0.43 17.69 53.13
C ALA A 662 0.24 16.16 53.15
N THR A 663 -0.50 15.60 52.20
CA THR A 663 -0.64 14.14 52.02
C THR A 663 0.69 13.50 51.64
N VAL A 664 1.43 14.06 50.68
CA VAL A 664 2.78 13.57 50.28
C VAL A 664 3.77 13.63 51.45
N ASP A 665 3.75 14.71 52.24
CA ASP A 665 4.61 14.85 53.42
C ASP A 665 4.28 13.80 54.51
N HIS A 666 3.00 13.41 54.62
CA HIS A 666 2.55 12.32 55.49
C HIS A 666 3.04 10.95 54.99
N ILE A 667 2.92 10.66 53.69
CA ILE A 667 3.44 9.45 53.05
C ILE A 667 4.96 9.34 53.27
N ALA A 668 5.71 10.43 53.03
CA ALA A 668 7.14 10.50 53.29
C ALA A 668 7.52 10.37 54.79
N LYS A 669 6.60 10.66 55.72
CA LYS A 669 6.77 10.42 57.16
C LYS A 669 6.52 8.96 57.53
N ASN A 670 5.57 8.28 56.88
CA ASN A 670 5.32 6.85 57.06
C ASN A 670 6.48 6.01 56.52
N PHE A 671 7.02 6.37 55.35
CA PHE A 671 8.22 5.74 54.80
C PHE A 671 9.43 5.88 55.73
N ARG A 672 9.72 7.09 56.24
CA ARG A 672 10.78 7.33 57.24
C ARG A 672 10.59 6.58 58.57
N ARG A 673 9.37 6.12 58.85
CA ARG A 673 9.03 5.28 60.03
C ARG A 673 9.10 3.78 59.73
N GLY A 674 9.39 3.37 58.48
CA GLY A 674 9.40 1.98 58.05
C GLY A 674 8.02 1.32 57.97
N LEU A 675 6.94 2.12 57.84
CA LEU A 675 5.57 1.61 57.78
C LEU A 675 5.13 1.19 56.37
N ILE A 676 5.82 1.70 55.34
CA ILE A 676 5.60 1.41 53.92
C ILE A 676 6.95 1.22 53.22
N THR A 677 6.95 0.47 52.12
CA THR A 677 8.12 0.30 51.24
C THR A 677 8.30 1.49 50.29
N GLU A 678 9.44 1.54 49.60
CA GLU A 678 9.73 2.61 48.62
C GLU A 678 8.84 2.53 47.38
N GLU A 679 8.49 1.32 46.93
CA GLU A 679 7.58 1.12 45.79
C GLU A 679 6.15 1.57 46.13
N GLU A 680 5.68 1.27 47.35
CA GLU A 680 4.39 1.76 47.86
C GLU A 680 4.40 3.29 48.01
N ARG A 681 5.46 3.86 48.60
CA ARG A 681 5.64 5.33 48.72
C ARG A 681 5.56 6.01 47.35
N TYR A 682 6.31 5.52 46.36
CA TYR A 682 6.32 6.06 45.00
C TYR A 682 4.93 6.02 44.37
N LYS A 683 4.21 4.89 44.51
CA LYS A 683 2.87 4.70 43.97
C LYS A 683 1.85 5.62 44.62
N GLU A 684 1.81 5.69 45.96
CA GLU A 684 0.88 6.57 46.70
C GLU A 684 1.09 8.05 46.37
N VAL A 685 2.35 8.50 46.21
CA VAL A 685 2.66 9.88 45.81
C VAL A 685 2.12 10.20 44.40
N ILE A 686 2.25 9.28 43.45
CA ILE A 686 1.70 9.45 42.10
C ILE A 686 0.18 9.45 42.09
N GLU A 687 -0.47 8.54 42.82
CA GLU A 687 -1.92 8.48 42.91
C GLU A 687 -2.49 9.76 43.56
N THR A 688 -1.83 10.28 44.59
CA THR A 688 -2.17 11.57 45.24
C THR A 688 -2.13 12.72 44.23
N TRP A 689 -1.02 12.88 43.50
CA TRP A 689 -0.89 13.96 42.52
C TRP A 689 -1.85 13.82 41.34
N LYS A 690 -2.10 12.59 40.87
CA LYS A 690 -3.04 12.34 39.78
C LYS A 690 -4.49 12.67 40.19
N ALA A 691 -4.93 12.23 41.38
CA ALA A 691 -6.26 12.56 41.89
C ALA A 691 -6.47 14.08 42.04
N THR A 692 -5.44 14.80 42.54
CA THR A 692 -5.45 16.26 42.65
C THR A 692 -5.56 16.94 41.28
N ASP A 693 -4.82 16.44 40.29
CA ASP A 693 -4.76 16.95 38.92
C ASP A 693 -6.08 16.72 38.16
N ASP A 694 -6.73 15.57 38.36
CA ASP A 694 -8.05 15.25 37.82
C ASP A 694 -9.16 16.11 38.47
N GLN A 695 -9.14 16.30 39.80
CA GLN A 695 -10.08 17.21 40.50
C GLN A 695 -9.91 18.66 40.04
N LEU A 696 -8.69 19.17 39.94
CA LEU A 696 -8.42 20.52 39.44
C LEU A 696 -8.90 20.71 38.00
N THR A 697 -8.83 19.66 37.17
CA THR A 697 -9.37 19.68 35.81
C THR A 697 -10.90 19.80 35.82
N HIS A 698 -11.58 19.10 36.72
CA HIS A 698 -13.04 19.20 36.88
C HIS A 698 -13.48 20.61 37.35
N ASP A 699 -12.82 21.15 38.38
CA ASP A 699 -13.06 22.51 38.90
C ASP A 699 -12.85 23.58 37.80
N LEU A 700 -11.83 23.41 36.95
CA LEU A 700 -11.54 24.32 35.84
C LEU A 700 -12.62 24.30 34.76
N LEU A 701 -13.04 23.11 34.31
CA LEU A 701 -14.02 22.98 33.23
C LEU A 701 -15.42 23.42 33.66
N THR A 702 -15.78 23.21 34.93
CA THR A 702 -17.06 23.65 35.50
C THR A 702 -17.08 25.13 35.87
N GLY A 703 -15.93 25.74 36.18
CA GLY A 703 -15.78 27.15 36.52
C GLY A 703 -15.69 28.11 35.33
N LEU A 704 -15.55 27.61 34.10
CA LEU A 704 -15.51 28.42 32.88
C LEU A 704 -16.93 28.87 32.46
N ASP A 705 -17.07 30.16 32.11
CA ASP A 705 -18.30 30.66 31.50
C ASP A 705 -18.53 30.02 30.12
N LYS A 706 -19.79 29.64 29.84
CA LYS A 706 -20.23 29.07 28.56
C LYS A 706 -20.02 30.01 27.38
N TYR A 707 -19.95 31.32 27.64
CA TYR A 707 -19.68 32.35 26.64
C TYR A 707 -18.20 32.76 26.56
N ASN A 708 -17.30 32.10 27.29
CA ASN A 708 -15.86 32.29 27.17
C ASN A 708 -15.36 31.78 25.80
N ASN A 709 -14.54 32.56 25.11
CA ASN A 709 -14.03 32.21 23.79
C ASN A 709 -13.24 30.89 23.78
N ILE A 710 -12.42 30.64 24.81
CA ILE A 710 -11.64 29.39 24.94
C ILE A 710 -12.55 28.18 25.14
N PHE A 711 -13.60 28.33 25.94
CA PHE A 711 -14.60 27.28 26.13
C PHE A 711 -15.34 26.98 24.81
N MET A 712 -15.84 28.02 24.12
CA MET A 712 -16.53 27.85 22.84
C MET A 712 -15.65 27.22 21.75
N MET A 713 -14.34 27.52 21.70
CA MET A 713 -13.40 26.89 20.75
C MET A 713 -13.23 25.38 20.98
N ALA A 714 -13.24 24.93 22.25
CA ALA A 714 -13.14 23.51 22.60
C ALA A 714 -14.48 22.77 22.51
N ASP A 715 -15.56 23.31 23.06
CA ASP A 715 -16.90 22.69 23.07
C ASP A 715 -17.47 22.51 21.65
N SER A 716 -17.27 23.49 20.77
CA SER A 716 -17.60 23.38 19.34
C SER A 716 -16.85 22.25 18.62
N GLY A 717 -15.73 21.78 19.18
CA GLY A 717 -14.81 20.85 18.54
C GLY A 717 -14.01 21.46 17.39
N ALA A 718 -14.00 22.80 17.27
CA ALA A 718 -13.28 23.52 16.22
C ALA A 718 -11.76 23.41 16.39
N ARG A 719 -11.25 23.78 17.57
CA ARG A 719 -9.83 23.65 17.95
C ARG A 719 -9.65 23.73 19.47
N GLY A 720 -8.96 22.76 20.06
CA GLY A 720 -8.73 22.69 21.49
C GLY A 720 -9.21 21.36 22.07
N SER A 721 -8.83 21.11 23.32
CA SER A 721 -9.26 19.95 24.11
C SER A 721 -9.11 20.26 25.60
N ASP A 722 -9.87 19.56 26.44
CA ASP A 722 -9.87 19.72 27.89
C ASP A 722 -8.46 19.61 28.48
N LYS A 723 -7.65 18.67 27.95
CA LYS A 723 -6.25 18.48 28.34
C LYS A 723 -5.35 19.69 28.01
N GLN A 724 -5.66 20.45 26.96
CA GLN A 724 -4.94 21.67 26.60
C GLN A 724 -5.40 22.86 27.46
N ILE A 725 -6.71 23.00 27.70
CA ILE A 725 -7.28 24.01 28.62
C ILE A 725 -6.69 23.83 30.03
N LYS A 726 -6.62 22.59 30.51
CA LYS A 726 -5.93 22.19 31.74
C LYS A 726 -4.48 22.67 31.80
N GLN A 727 -3.69 22.46 30.75
CA GLN A 727 -2.28 22.91 30.74
C GLN A 727 -2.13 24.44 30.68
N LEU A 728 -3.11 25.16 30.15
CA LEU A 728 -3.12 26.63 30.10
C LEU A 728 -3.43 27.25 31.47
N ALA A 729 -4.47 26.79 32.16
CA ALA A 729 -5.03 27.45 33.35
C ALA A 729 -5.16 26.58 34.62
N GLY A 730 -5.04 25.27 34.52
CA GLY A 730 -5.02 24.34 35.66
C GLY A 730 -3.61 24.16 36.23
N MET A 731 -3.09 22.93 36.16
CA MET A 731 -1.67 22.61 36.35
C MET A 731 -1.21 21.70 35.21
N ARG A 732 0.11 21.62 34.99
CA ARG A 732 0.64 20.78 33.92
C ARG A 732 0.76 19.30 34.31
N GLY A 733 0.89 19.01 35.60
CA GLY A 733 0.80 17.67 36.16
C GLY A 733 2.11 16.87 36.14
N LEU A 734 1.99 15.54 36.26
CA LEU A 734 3.10 14.60 36.24
C LEU A 734 3.69 14.46 34.83
N MET A 735 5.01 14.28 34.75
CA MET A 735 5.74 14.07 33.49
C MET A 735 6.45 12.71 33.52
N ALA A 736 6.61 12.08 32.36
CA ALA A 736 7.43 10.87 32.23
C ALA A 736 8.84 11.20 31.74
N ASP A 737 9.83 10.50 32.28
CA ASP A 737 11.19 10.50 31.76
C ASP A 737 11.30 9.74 30.42
N THR A 738 12.44 9.87 29.75
CA THR A 738 12.84 9.16 28.54
C THR A 738 12.61 7.64 28.62
N THR A 739 12.76 7.02 29.80
CA THR A 739 12.49 5.61 30.07
C THR A 739 10.99 5.24 30.08
N GLY A 740 10.09 6.22 30.26
CA GLY A 740 8.65 5.99 30.50
C GLY A 740 8.27 5.91 31.99
N HIS A 741 9.24 6.02 32.91
CA HIS A 741 8.97 6.14 34.34
C HIS A 741 8.40 7.53 34.66
N THR A 742 7.37 7.60 35.50
CA THR A 742 6.80 8.88 35.96
C THR A 742 7.77 9.56 36.93
N ILE A 743 7.95 10.87 36.78
CA ILE A 743 8.76 11.68 37.67
C ILE A 743 7.89 12.10 38.86
N GLU A 744 8.35 11.82 40.08
CA GLU A 744 7.58 12.07 41.32
C GLU A 744 7.25 13.54 41.56
N LEU A 745 8.11 14.45 41.07
CA LEU A 745 7.93 15.89 41.20
C LEU A 745 7.01 16.38 40.05
N PRO A 746 5.75 16.76 40.34
CA PRO A 746 4.85 17.30 39.31
C PRO A 746 5.22 18.75 38.97
N ILE A 747 4.79 19.19 37.79
CA ILE A 747 4.77 20.59 37.42
C ILE A 747 3.46 21.20 37.95
N LYS A 748 3.59 22.07 38.97
CA LYS A 748 2.45 22.67 39.69
C LYS A 748 1.94 23.93 38.97
N SER A 749 2.83 24.60 38.25
CA SER A 749 2.54 25.79 37.46
C SER A 749 1.78 25.45 36.17
N ASN A 750 1.22 26.47 35.52
CA ASN A 750 0.58 26.38 34.20
C ASN A 750 1.20 27.39 33.22
N PHE A 751 0.82 27.32 31.93
CA PHE A 751 1.38 28.23 30.93
C PHE A 751 0.98 29.70 31.12
N ARG A 752 -0.13 30.00 31.80
CA ARG A 752 -0.54 31.38 32.13
C ARG A 752 0.35 32.01 33.22
N GLU A 753 0.70 31.23 34.25
CA GLU A 753 1.55 31.65 35.37
C GLU A 753 3.04 31.68 34.99
N GLY A 754 3.44 30.84 34.03
CA GLY A 754 4.84 30.58 33.68
C GLY A 754 5.38 29.36 34.43
N LEU A 755 6.45 28.75 33.91
CA LEU A 755 7.12 27.60 34.53
C LEU A 755 8.49 28.01 35.06
N ASP A 756 8.89 27.46 36.20
CA ASP A 756 10.27 27.58 36.66
C ASP A 756 11.25 26.82 35.75
N VAL A 757 12.53 27.17 35.79
CA VAL A 757 13.61 26.55 35.00
C VAL A 757 13.64 25.03 35.20
N LEU A 758 13.43 24.54 36.43
CA LEU A 758 13.44 23.11 36.73
C LEU A 758 12.19 22.41 36.19
N GLU A 759 11.00 23.02 36.32
CA GLU A 759 9.76 22.52 35.74
C GLU A 759 9.83 22.45 34.20
N TYR A 760 10.40 23.48 33.57
CA TYR A 760 10.59 23.54 32.13
C TYR A 760 11.59 22.48 31.64
N PHE A 761 12.68 22.25 32.40
CA PHE A 761 13.64 21.19 32.12
C PHE A 761 13.02 19.80 32.21
N ILE A 762 12.25 19.49 33.27
CA ILE A 762 11.50 18.24 33.40
C ILE A 762 10.58 18.02 32.19
N SER A 763 9.85 19.06 31.78
CA SER A 763 9.00 19.06 30.58
C SER A 763 9.76 18.73 29.28
N ALA A 764 11.03 19.13 29.17
CA ALA A 764 11.82 18.98 27.95
C ALA A 764 12.12 17.50 27.62
N HIS A 765 12.18 16.61 28.62
CA HIS A 765 12.41 15.17 28.41
C HIS A 765 11.29 14.54 27.57
N GLY A 766 10.03 14.69 28.02
CA GLY A 766 8.85 14.17 27.31
C GLY A 766 8.69 14.79 25.92
N ALA A 767 8.86 16.11 25.80
CA ALA A 767 8.78 16.80 24.52
C ALA A 767 9.85 16.30 23.50
N ARG A 768 11.11 16.16 23.93
CA ARG A 768 12.21 15.68 23.07
C ARG A 768 12.03 14.22 22.67
N LYS A 769 11.54 13.37 23.57
CA LYS A 769 11.19 11.97 23.25
C LYS A 769 10.09 11.93 22.19
N GLY A 770 9.01 12.69 22.38
CA GLY A 770 7.89 12.77 21.43
C GLY A 770 8.31 13.20 20.02
N MET A 771 9.15 14.24 19.90
CA MET A 771 9.67 14.69 18.60
C MET A 771 10.58 13.64 17.96
N SER A 772 11.47 13.00 18.74
CA SER A 772 12.36 11.94 18.25
C SER A 772 11.59 10.71 17.78
N ASP A 773 10.62 10.23 18.57
CA ASP A 773 9.77 9.10 18.22
C ASP A 773 8.94 9.39 16.96
N THR A 774 8.41 10.60 16.81
CA THR A 774 7.69 11.01 15.59
C THR A 774 8.60 10.95 14.36
N ALA A 775 9.78 11.57 14.42
CA ALA A 775 10.71 11.60 13.30
C ALA A 775 11.22 10.20 12.87
N LEU A 776 11.38 9.27 13.82
CA LEU A 776 11.83 7.90 13.55
C LEU A 776 10.68 7.01 13.03
N ARG A 777 9.55 6.97 13.75
CA ARG A 777 8.46 5.99 13.50
C ARG A 777 7.64 6.27 12.25
N THR A 778 7.66 7.50 11.71
CA THR A 778 7.04 7.81 10.41
C THR A 778 7.58 6.91 9.29
N ALA A 779 8.86 6.52 9.35
CA ALA A 779 9.44 5.59 8.37
C ALA A 779 8.88 4.16 8.50
N ASP A 780 8.57 3.71 9.71
CA ASP A 780 8.10 2.35 10.00
C ASP A 780 6.65 2.16 9.53
N SER A 781 5.76 3.14 9.78
CA SER A 781 4.39 3.10 9.26
C SER A 781 4.36 3.04 7.73
N GLY A 782 5.17 3.86 7.04
CA GLY A 782 5.28 3.78 5.57
C GLY A 782 5.83 2.42 5.09
N TYR A 783 6.68 1.76 5.88
CA TYR A 783 7.19 0.42 5.60
C TYR A 783 6.16 -0.69 5.86
N LEU A 784 5.27 -0.54 6.86
CA LEU A 784 4.11 -1.43 7.04
C LEU A 784 3.12 -1.30 5.89
N THR A 785 2.69 -0.07 5.54
CA THR A 785 1.77 0.19 4.41
C THR A 785 2.30 -0.44 3.13
N ARG A 786 3.61 -0.29 2.88
CA ARG A 786 4.28 -0.96 1.76
C ARG A 786 4.13 -2.48 1.82
N ARG A 787 4.45 -3.13 2.94
CA ARG A 787 4.34 -4.60 3.07
C ARG A 787 2.91 -5.09 2.85
N LEU A 788 1.92 -4.34 3.35
CA LEU A 788 0.50 -4.65 3.12
C LEU A 788 0.15 -4.57 1.63
N VAL A 789 0.56 -3.49 0.93
CA VAL A 789 0.39 -3.36 -0.53
C VAL A 789 1.09 -4.48 -1.29
N ASP A 790 2.31 -4.82 -0.90
CA ASP A 790 3.11 -5.88 -1.53
C ASP A 790 2.49 -7.29 -1.33
N VAL A 791 1.56 -7.49 -0.38
CA VAL A 791 0.74 -8.72 -0.21
C VAL A 791 -0.58 -8.66 -0.97
N SER A 792 -1.26 -7.51 -0.95
CA SER A 792 -2.66 -7.40 -1.37
C SER A 792 -2.85 -6.90 -2.81
N GLN A 793 -1.79 -6.43 -3.49
CA GLN A 793 -1.87 -5.84 -4.83
C GLN A 793 -2.62 -6.67 -5.89
N ASP A 794 -2.61 -8.00 -5.78
CA ASP A 794 -3.22 -8.88 -6.78
C ASP A 794 -4.70 -9.18 -6.48
N LEU A 795 -5.21 -8.68 -5.33
CA LEU A 795 -6.63 -8.73 -4.98
C LEU A 795 -7.39 -7.61 -5.69
N ILE A 796 -7.96 -7.97 -6.83
CA ILE A 796 -8.84 -7.14 -7.67
C ILE A 796 -10.21 -7.82 -7.73
N VAL A 797 -11.29 -7.05 -7.82
CA VAL A 797 -12.62 -7.62 -8.09
C VAL A 797 -12.64 -8.13 -9.54
N ARG A 798 -12.73 -9.45 -9.77
CA ARG A 798 -12.77 -10.03 -11.13
C ARG A 798 -14.17 -10.44 -11.58
N GLU A 799 -14.99 -10.88 -10.64
CA GLU A 799 -16.31 -11.48 -10.87
C GLU A 799 -17.38 -10.73 -10.08
N GLU A 800 -18.64 -10.84 -10.51
CA GLU A 800 -19.77 -10.24 -9.79
C GLU A 800 -20.23 -11.17 -8.64
N ASP A 801 -20.29 -12.48 -8.88
CA ASP A 801 -20.64 -13.50 -7.88
C ASP A 801 -19.87 -14.81 -8.12
N CYS A 802 -19.05 -15.23 -7.15
CA CYS A 802 -18.29 -16.49 -7.22
C CYS A 802 -19.16 -17.76 -7.11
N CYS A 803 -20.48 -17.62 -7.04
CA CYS A 803 -21.44 -18.73 -6.87
C CYS A 803 -22.64 -18.62 -7.83
N TRP A 804 -22.47 -18.01 -8.99
CA TRP A 804 -23.49 -18.01 -10.05
C TRP A 804 -23.90 -19.44 -10.46
N ASP A 805 -22.92 -20.34 -10.65
CA ASP A 805 -23.16 -21.74 -11.05
C ASP A 805 -23.05 -22.77 -9.90
N LYS A 806 -22.82 -22.34 -8.64
CA LYS A 806 -22.60 -23.24 -7.49
C LYS A 806 -23.78 -23.18 -6.51
N PRO A 807 -24.35 -24.31 -6.04
CA PRO A 807 -25.61 -24.34 -5.30
C PRO A 807 -25.54 -23.76 -3.88
N GLU A 808 -24.35 -23.66 -3.29
CA GLU A 808 -24.14 -23.21 -1.90
C GLU A 808 -23.42 -21.86 -1.85
N ILE A 809 -24.06 -20.87 -1.21
CA ILE A 809 -23.51 -19.53 -0.97
C ILE A 809 -22.49 -19.61 0.18
N PRO A 810 -21.24 -19.17 -0.01
CA PRO A 810 -20.25 -19.10 1.07
C PRO A 810 -20.68 -18.06 2.10
N TYR A 811 -20.73 -18.48 3.37
CA TYR A 811 -21.12 -17.62 4.48
C TYR A 811 -20.19 -17.77 5.68
N MET A 812 -20.15 -16.70 6.48
CA MET A 812 -19.58 -16.66 7.82
C MET A 812 -20.66 -16.16 8.77
N GLU A 813 -20.84 -16.83 9.90
CA GLU A 813 -21.75 -16.38 10.94
C GLU A 813 -21.02 -15.42 11.88
N ILE A 814 -21.46 -14.16 11.90
CA ILE A 814 -20.82 -13.09 12.67
C ILE A 814 -21.65 -12.72 13.91
N LYS A 815 -20.94 -12.20 14.92
CA LYS A 815 -21.47 -11.63 16.16
C LYS A 815 -20.83 -10.27 16.43
N ALA A 816 -21.37 -9.52 17.39
CA ALA A 816 -20.70 -8.31 17.92
C ALA A 816 -19.37 -8.69 18.60
N PHE A 817 -18.34 -7.85 18.50
CA PHE A 817 -17.08 -8.06 19.20
C PHE A 817 -17.15 -7.44 20.60
N MET A 818 -16.92 -8.26 21.63
CA MET A 818 -16.94 -7.85 23.04
C MET A 818 -15.61 -8.18 23.71
N ASP A 819 -15.15 -7.31 24.60
CA ASP A 819 -13.99 -7.50 25.49
C ASP A 819 -14.48 -7.42 26.94
N GLY A 820 -14.83 -8.57 27.53
CA GLY A 820 -15.53 -8.64 28.81
C GLY A 820 -16.93 -8.02 28.73
N GLN A 821 -17.09 -6.80 29.27
CA GLN A 821 -18.34 -6.03 29.23
C GLN A 821 -18.31 -4.88 28.19
N GLU A 822 -17.15 -4.55 27.63
CA GLU A 822 -17.02 -3.46 26.66
C GLU A 822 -17.31 -3.98 25.25
N THR A 823 -18.20 -3.32 24.52
CA THR A 823 -18.49 -3.65 23.11
C THR A 823 -17.51 -2.90 22.22
N ILE A 824 -16.56 -3.62 21.60
CA ILE A 824 -15.58 -3.04 20.66
C ILE A 824 -16.32 -2.55 19.41
N GLU A 825 -17.21 -3.39 18.87
CA GLU A 825 -17.88 -3.15 17.60
C GLU A 825 -19.27 -3.79 17.57
N THR A 826 -20.27 -2.99 17.19
CA THR A 826 -21.67 -3.42 17.18
C THR A 826 -21.99 -4.29 15.96
N LEU A 827 -22.96 -5.18 16.09
CA LEU A 827 -23.41 -6.01 14.96
C LEU A 827 -23.94 -5.16 13.79
N GLN A 828 -24.52 -3.99 14.08
CA GLN A 828 -25.03 -3.05 13.06
C GLN A 828 -23.91 -2.49 12.18
N GLU A 829 -22.76 -2.12 12.76
CA GLU A 829 -21.60 -1.64 12.02
C GLU A 829 -21.06 -2.74 11.09
N ARG A 830 -20.94 -3.98 11.59
CA ARG A 830 -20.40 -5.12 10.82
C ARG A 830 -21.27 -5.55 9.64
N ILE A 831 -22.60 -5.51 9.77
CA ILE A 831 -23.51 -5.86 8.65
C ILE A 831 -23.62 -4.75 7.59
N THR A 832 -23.31 -3.50 7.94
CA THR A 832 -23.52 -2.36 7.04
C THR A 832 -22.59 -2.44 5.83
N GLY A 833 -23.16 -2.46 4.62
CA GLY A 833 -22.43 -2.62 3.37
C GLY A 833 -21.95 -4.05 3.10
N ARG A 834 -22.48 -5.07 3.78
CA ARG A 834 -22.26 -6.51 3.48
C ARG A 834 -23.47 -7.11 2.78
N PHE A 835 -23.27 -8.27 2.15
CA PHE A 835 -24.34 -9.10 1.59
C PHE A 835 -24.73 -10.18 2.61
N ILE A 836 -26.03 -10.29 2.92
CA ILE A 836 -26.55 -11.28 3.86
C ILE A 836 -26.84 -12.59 3.09
N ALA A 837 -26.44 -13.73 3.64
CA ALA A 837 -26.52 -15.05 2.98
C ALA A 837 -27.84 -15.79 3.26
N GLU A 838 -28.61 -15.35 4.25
CA GLU A 838 -29.93 -15.87 4.62
C GLU A 838 -31.04 -14.82 4.39
N THR A 839 -32.30 -15.25 4.35
CA THR A 839 -33.46 -14.33 4.29
C THR A 839 -33.93 -14.05 5.72
N ILE A 840 -34.19 -12.78 6.05
CA ILE A 840 -34.66 -12.36 7.38
C ILE A 840 -36.05 -11.74 7.25
N THR A 841 -37.00 -12.28 8.01
CA THR A 841 -38.38 -11.79 8.13
C THR A 841 -38.62 -11.15 9.50
N ASP A 842 -39.49 -10.15 9.56
CA ASP A 842 -39.98 -9.67 10.86
C ASP A 842 -40.92 -10.73 11.47
N PRO A 843 -40.69 -11.22 12.70
CA PRO A 843 -41.51 -12.26 13.30
C PRO A 843 -42.96 -11.82 13.58
N ASP A 844 -43.26 -10.52 13.67
CA ASP A 844 -44.62 -10.02 13.95
C ASP A 844 -45.48 -9.88 12.69
N THR A 845 -44.88 -9.42 11.58
CA THR A 845 -45.61 -9.13 10.32
C THR A 845 -45.43 -10.20 9.25
N GLY A 846 -44.40 -11.05 9.36
CA GLY A 846 -44.01 -11.99 8.32
C GLY A 846 -43.36 -11.36 7.08
N GLU A 847 -43.22 -10.03 7.04
CA GLU A 847 -42.62 -9.32 5.91
C GLU A 847 -41.11 -9.60 5.82
N VAL A 848 -40.60 -9.74 4.59
CA VAL A 848 -39.17 -9.93 4.33
C VAL A 848 -38.44 -8.59 4.49
N VAL A 849 -37.65 -8.48 5.55
CA VAL A 849 -36.81 -7.30 5.84
C VAL A 849 -35.61 -7.25 4.91
N ILE A 850 -35.01 -8.41 4.62
CA ILE A 850 -34.02 -8.56 3.56
C ILE A 850 -34.01 -10.00 3.01
N GLU A 851 -33.94 -10.11 1.69
CA GLU A 851 -33.75 -11.39 1.00
C GLU A 851 -32.29 -11.87 1.05
N LYS A 852 -32.08 -13.18 0.90
CA LYS A 852 -30.75 -13.76 0.63
C LYS A 852 -30.04 -13.04 -0.54
N ASN A 853 -28.71 -12.97 -0.46
CA ASN A 853 -27.85 -12.36 -1.48
C ASN A 853 -28.16 -10.87 -1.79
N HIS A 854 -28.78 -10.13 -0.86
CA HIS A 854 -28.96 -8.68 -0.97
C HIS A 854 -28.01 -7.88 -0.07
N MET A 855 -27.65 -6.68 -0.53
CA MET A 855 -26.79 -5.75 0.21
C MET A 855 -27.57 -5.04 1.32
N CYS A 856 -26.99 -5.04 2.51
CA CYS A 856 -27.50 -4.37 3.69
C CYS A 856 -27.05 -2.89 3.70
N THR A 857 -27.91 -1.97 3.23
CA THR A 857 -27.69 -0.52 3.32
C THR A 857 -27.87 -0.02 4.76
N PRO A 858 -27.38 1.17 5.16
CA PRO A 858 -27.53 1.66 6.54
C PRO A 858 -28.98 1.66 7.07
N LYS A 859 -29.96 1.99 6.20
CA LYS A 859 -31.39 1.92 6.51
C LYS A 859 -31.88 0.47 6.73
N ARG A 860 -31.41 -0.48 5.92
CA ARG A 860 -31.72 -1.91 6.08
C ARG A 860 -31.03 -2.51 7.31
N ALA A 861 -29.81 -2.09 7.64
CA ALA A 861 -29.09 -2.55 8.83
C ALA A 861 -29.85 -2.26 10.12
N ALA A 862 -30.41 -1.05 10.25
CA ALA A 862 -31.27 -0.71 11.39
C ALA A 862 -32.53 -1.59 11.46
N ALA A 863 -33.19 -1.87 10.33
CA ALA A 863 -34.36 -2.73 10.27
C ALA A 863 -34.04 -4.20 10.59
N VAL A 864 -32.94 -4.74 10.06
CA VAL A 864 -32.45 -6.09 10.35
C VAL A 864 -32.13 -6.24 11.85
N MET A 865 -31.48 -5.25 12.46
CA MET A 865 -31.22 -5.26 13.91
C MET A 865 -32.50 -5.21 14.75
N ALA A 866 -33.55 -4.51 14.29
CA ALA A 866 -34.85 -4.53 14.96
C ALA A 866 -35.51 -5.91 14.88
N ALA A 867 -35.51 -6.55 13.71
CA ALA A 867 -36.05 -7.90 13.54
C ALA A 867 -35.27 -8.95 14.34
N LEU A 868 -33.93 -8.91 14.33
CA LEU A 868 -33.08 -9.82 15.10
C LEU A 868 -33.32 -9.72 16.62
N LYS A 869 -33.51 -8.51 17.15
CA LYS A 869 -33.88 -8.30 18.56
C LYS A 869 -35.23 -8.93 18.92
N LYS A 870 -36.23 -8.85 18.04
CA LYS A 870 -37.52 -9.54 18.23
C LYS A 870 -37.39 -11.07 18.19
N GLN A 871 -36.51 -11.59 17.34
CA GLN A 871 -36.22 -13.03 17.22
C GLN A 871 -35.34 -13.58 18.37
N GLY A 872 -34.75 -12.71 19.21
CA GLY A 872 -33.80 -13.12 20.24
C GLY A 872 -32.48 -13.69 19.68
N ARG A 873 -32.04 -13.23 18.50
CA ARG A 873 -30.88 -13.76 17.77
C ARG A 873 -29.75 -12.73 17.67
N ASP A 874 -28.59 -13.08 18.23
CA ASP A 874 -27.38 -12.21 18.28
C ASP A 874 -26.35 -12.49 17.17
N SER A 875 -26.68 -13.35 16.20
CA SER A 875 -25.80 -13.78 15.10
C SER A 875 -26.47 -13.72 13.74
N ILE A 876 -25.69 -13.56 12.68
CA ILE A 876 -26.19 -13.46 11.29
C ILE A 876 -25.17 -14.02 10.29
N LYS A 877 -25.65 -14.70 9.25
CA LYS A 877 -24.83 -15.25 8.16
C LYS A 877 -24.62 -14.19 7.08
N ILE A 878 -23.38 -13.76 6.90
CA ILE A 878 -22.97 -12.82 5.83
C ILE A 878 -21.97 -13.46 4.87
N ARG A 879 -21.86 -12.91 3.66
CA ARG A 879 -20.75 -13.21 2.74
C ARG A 879 -19.52 -12.40 3.13
N THR A 880 -18.35 -13.04 3.16
CA THR A 880 -17.06 -12.43 3.53
C THR A 880 -15.99 -12.71 2.48
N VAL A 881 -14.90 -11.94 2.50
CA VAL A 881 -13.76 -12.19 1.60
C VAL A 881 -13.07 -13.50 1.96
N LEU A 882 -13.02 -13.84 3.25
CA LEU A 882 -12.42 -15.05 3.79
C LEU A 882 -13.03 -16.36 3.24
N THR A 883 -14.28 -16.31 2.79
CA THR A 883 -15.04 -17.47 2.29
C THR A 883 -15.25 -17.45 0.77
N CYS A 884 -14.67 -16.47 0.06
CA CYS A 884 -14.81 -16.31 -1.38
C CYS A 884 -14.18 -17.47 -2.17
N LYS A 885 -14.92 -18.04 -3.13
CA LYS A 885 -14.50 -19.19 -3.96
C LYS A 885 -13.94 -18.77 -5.35
N SER A 886 -13.33 -17.60 -5.47
CA SER A 886 -12.73 -17.10 -6.72
C SER A 886 -11.21 -17.26 -6.68
N HIS A 887 -10.61 -17.90 -7.71
CA HIS A 887 -9.17 -18.19 -7.76
C HIS A 887 -8.32 -16.92 -7.88
N ILE A 888 -8.78 -15.97 -8.70
CA ILE A 888 -8.03 -14.76 -9.05
C ILE A 888 -8.75 -13.55 -8.46
N GLY A 889 -8.39 -13.19 -7.23
CA GLY A 889 -8.95 -12.02 -6.55
C GLY A 889 -10.22 -12.35 -5.77
N VAL A 890 -11.24 -11.50 -5.88
CA VAL A 890 -12.48 -11.59 -5.07
C VAL A 890 -13.70 -11.30 -5.97
N CYS A 891 -14.88 -11.83 -5.63
CA CYS A 891 -16.12 -11.40 -6.27
C CYS A 891 -16.78 -10.20 -5.57
N ALA A 892 -17.56 -9.41 -6.31
CA ALA A 892 -18.18 -8.19 -5.81
C ALA A 892 -19.09 -8.44 -4.58
N LYS A 893 -19.92 -9.48 -4.60
CA LYS A 893 -20.84 -9.79 -3.48
C LYS A 893 -20.14 -10.23 -2.18
N CYS A 894 -18.98 -10.89 -2.25
CA CYS A 894 -18.22 -11.26 -1.03
C CYS A 894 -17.48 -10.07 -0.41
N TYR A 895 -17.14 -9.04 -1.18
CA TYR A 895 -16.55 -7.79 -0.68
C TYR A 895 -17.62 -6.78 -0.19
N GLY A 896 -18.75 -6.70 -0.89
CA GLY A 896 -19.87 -5.83 -0.57
C GLY A 896 -19.74 -4.40 -1.11
N ALA A 897 -20.15 -3.42 -0.32
CA ALA A 897 -20.13 -2.02 -0.69
C ALA A 897 -18.70 -1.46 -0.78
N ASN A 898 -18.48 -0.59 -1.77
CA ASN A 898 -17.35 0.33 -1.82
C ASN A 898 -17.58 1.47 -0.81
N MET A 899 -16.73 1.53 0.23
CA MET A 899 -16.85 2.55 1.28
C MET A 899 -16.66 3.99 0.77
N ALA A 900 -16.00 4.18 -0.37
CA ALA A 900 -15.79 5.51 -0.95
C ALA A 900 -17.00 6.05 -1.73
N THR A 901 -17.99 5.22 -2.07
CA THR A 901 -19.18 5.63 -2.84
C THR A 901 -20.52 5.22 -2.19
N GLY A 902 -20.50 4.30 -1.23
CA GLY A 902 -21.70 3.72 -0.61
C GLY A 902 -22.44 2.68 -1.48
N GLN A 903 -22.00 2.49 -2.73
CA GLN A 903 -22.61 1.58 -3.70
C GLN A 903 -21.92 0.19 -3.70
N PRO A 904 -22.52 -0.86 -4.29
CA PRO A 904 -21.82 -2.13 -4.51
C PRO A 904 -20.51 -1.93 -5.28
N VAL A 905 -19.46 -2.68 -4.92
CA VAL A 905 -18.17 -2.60 -5.61
C VAL A 905 -18.29 -3.04 -7.08
N GLN A 906 -17.58 -2.35 -7.98
CA GLN A 906 -17.58 -2.68 -9.41
C GLN A 906 -16.43 -3.64 -9.76
N VAL A 907 -16.63 -4.40 -10.85
CA VAL A 907 -15.58 -5.27 -11.39
C VAL A 907 -14.40 -4.43 -11.87
N GLY A 908 -13.18 -4.85 -11.51
CA GLY A 908 -11.94 -4.14 -11.79
C GLY A 908 -11.43 -3.27 -10.65
N GLU A 909 -12.19 -3.05 -9.57
CA GLU A 909 -11.70 -2.24 -8.46
C GLU A 909 -10.56 -2.93 -7.70
N ALA A 910 -9.47 -2.21 -7.47
CA ALA A 910 -8.23 -2.70 -6.84
C ALA A 910 -8.34 -2.72 -5.31
N VAL A 911 -9.33 -3.46 -4.81
CA VAL A 911 -9.72 -3.54 -3.40
C VAL A 911 -8.56 -3.85 -2.44
N GLY A 912 -7.57 -4.64 -2.86
CA GLY A 912 -6.41 -4.94 -2.02
C GLY A 912 -5.52 -3.74 -1.73
N ILE A 913 -5.35 -2.84 -2.70
CA ILE A 913 -4.60 -1.58 -2.52
C ILE A 913 -5.35 -0.66 -1.56
N ILE A 914 -6.69 -0.60 -1.69
CA ILE A 914 -7.56 0.20 -0.82
C ILE A 914 -7.46 -0.30 0.64
N ALA A 915 -7.54 -1.61 0.86
CA ALA A 915 -7.41 -2.22 2.18
C ALA A 915 -6.02 -1.93 2.81
N ALA A 916 -4.95 -2.12 2.06
CA ALA A 916 -3.59 -1.86 2.54
C ALA A 916 -3.34 -0.39 2.92
N GLN A 917 -3.87 0.56 2.14
CA GLN A 917 -3.80 1.98 2.47
C GLN A 917 -4.68 2.34 3.68
N SER A 918 -5.88 1.75 3.76
CA SER A 918 -6.85 2.01 4.85
C SER A 918 -6.37 1.49 6.22
N ILE A 919 -5.52 0.46 6.25
CA ILE A 919 -4.83 -0.02 7.45
C ILE A 919 -3.55 0.80 7.70
N GLY A 920 -2.82 1.14 6.64
CA GLY A 920 -1.51 1.76 6.70
C GLY A 920 -1.49 3.24 7.11
N GLU A 921 -2.38 4.07 6.55
CA GLU A 921 -2.45 5.50 6.86
C GLU A 921 -2.79 5.78 8.34
N PRO A 922 -3.81 5.14 8.94
CA PRO A 922 -4.03 5.30 10.37
C PRO A 922 -2.89 4.76 11.21
N GLY A 923 -2.10 3.80 10.70
CA GLY A 923 -0.85 3.36 11.32
C GLY A 923 0.15 4.49 11.57
N THR A 924 0.18 5.53 10.71
CA THR A 924 0.99 6.73 10.94
C THR A 924 0.42 7.53 12.11
N GLN A 925 -0.91 7.67 12.18
CA GLN A 925 -1.58 8.31 13.31
C GLN A 925 -1.36 7.56 14.63
N LEU A 926 -1.35 6.22 14.63
CA LEU A 926 -1.03 5.41 15.81
C LEU A 926 0.38 5.74 16.35
N THR A 927 1.37 5.88 15.47
CA THR A 927 2.74 6.24 15.88
C THR A 927 2.87 7.67 16.41
N MET A 928 2.05 8.61 15.93
CA MET A 928 2.02 9.99 16.45
C MET A 928 1.24 10.10 17.76
N ARG A 929 0.11 9.38 17.90
CA ARG A 929 -0.74 9.41 19.10
C ARG A 929 -0.09 8.76 20.33
N THR A 930 0.89 7.87 20.18
CA THR A 930 1.68 7.35 21.32
C THR A 930 2.35 8.43 22.18
N PHE A 931 2.45 9.68 21.70
CA PHE A 931 2.80 10.87 22.51
C PHE A 931 1.91 11.07 23.74
N HIS A 932 0.60 10.80 23.63
CA HIS A 932 -0.39 11.12 24.68
C HIS A 932 -0.54 10.01 25.72
N SER A 933 -0.27 8.75 25.33
CA SER A 933 -0.36 7.57 26.18
C SER A 933 1.00 7.20 26.79
N GLY A 934 2.11 7.50 26.11
CA GLY A 934 3.49 7.18 26.53
C GLY A 934 4.00 7.95 27.76
N GLY A 935 3.15 8.77 28.38
CA GLY A 935 3.38 9.41 29.68
C GLY A 935 2.71 8.67 30.86
N VAL A 936 2.00 7.57 30.62
CA VAL A 936 1.35 6.76 31.66
C VAL A 936 1.97 5.37 31.65
N ALA A 937 2.39 4.88 32.82
CA ALA A 937 2.97 3.54 32.98
C ALA A 937 1.91 2.43 32.74
N GLY A 938 1.73 2.06 31.47
CA GLY A 938 0.94 0.90 31.03
C GLY A 938 1.79 -0.38 30.97
N GLY A 939 1.15 -1.53 31.20
CA GLY A 939 1.83 -2.82 31.38
C GLY A 939 2.52 -3.40 30.14
N ASP A 940 3.20 -4.54 30.33
CA ASP A 940 4.13 -5.23 29.40
C ASP A 940 3.50 -5.76 28.08
N ILE A 941 2.24 -5.41 27.81
CA ILE A 941 1.55 -5.72 26.56
C ILE A 941 1.92 -4.65 25.53
N THR A 942 2.50 -5.06 24.41
CA THR A 942 2.83 -4.12 23.31
C THR A 942 1.56 -3.42 22.80
N GLN A 943 1.56 -2.09 22.78
CA GLN A 943 0.45 -1.27 22.29
C GLN A 943 0.82 -0.53 20.98
N GLY A 944 -0.20 -0.20 20.18
CA GLY A 944 -0.06 0.58 18.95
C GLY A 944 0.61 -0.19 17.80
N LEU A 945 1.30 0.53 16.91
CA LEU A 945 1.83 -0.03 15.66
C LEU A 945 2.68 -1.32 15.81
N PRO A 946 3.59 -1.47 16.81
CA PRO A 946 4.39 -2.69 16.94
C PRO A 946 3.56 -3.97 17.14
N ARG A 947 2.40 -3.88 17.79
CA ARG A 947 1.47 -5.02 17.97
C ARG A 947 0.79 -5.37 16.65
N VAL A 948 0.38 -4.37 15.87
CA VAL A 948 -0.19 -4.55 14.53
C VAL A 948 0.84 -5.20 13.59
N GLU A 949 2.11 -4.81 13.66
CA GLU A 949 3.19 -5.47 12.92
C GLU A 949 3.43 -6.92 13.36
N GLU A 950 3.38 -7.19 14.67
CA GLU A 950 3.57 -8.54 15.23
C GLU A 950 2.48 -9.51 14.74
N LEU A 951 1.22 -9.05 14.75
CA LEU A 951 0.05 -9.77 14.25
C LEU A 951 0.17 -10.06 12.74
N PHE A 952 0.36 -9.04 11.90
CA PHE A 952 0.43 -9.26 10.44
C PHE A 952 1.69 -10.00 9.99
N GLU A 953 2.81 -9.96 10.72
CA GLU A 953 3.96 -10.83 10.45
C GLU A 953 3.80 -12.25 11.04
N ALA A 954 2.66 -12.56 11.66
CA ALA A 954 2.36 -13.83 12.32
C ALA A 954 3.50 -14.29 13.25
N ARG A 955 4.08 -13.35 14.01
CA ARG A 955 5.20 -13.59 14.91
C ARG A 955 4.70 -14.20 16.22
N LYS A 956 5.59 -14.92 16.91
CA LYS A 956 5.31 -15.35 18.29
C LYS A 956 5.39 -14.14 19.22
N PRO A 957 4.35 -13.85 20.01
CA PRO A 957 4.37 -12.74 20.96
C PRO A 957 5.39 -12.98 22.07
N LYS A 958 5.87 -11.90 22.70
CA LYS A 958 6.82 -11.98 23.83
C LYS A 958 6.15 -12.51 25.11
N GLY A 959 5.01 -11.95 25.48
CA GLY A 959 4.16 -12.41 26.58
C GLY A 959 3.17 -13.47 26.09
N LEU A 960 3.68 -14.66 25.75
CA LEU A 960 2.86 -15.75 25.21
C LEU A 960 1.89 -16.31 26.25
N ALA A 961 0.58 -16.23 25.97
CA ALA A 961 -0.43 -16.98 26.71
C ALA A 961 -0.36 -18.47 26.35
N ILE A 962 -0.38 -19.34 27.38
CA ILE A 962 -0.48 -20.78 27.19
C ILE A 962 -1.95 -21.14 27.04
N ILE A 963 -2.30 -21.90 25.99
CA ILE A 963 -3.66 -22.37 25.71
C ILE A 963 -3.77 -23.90 25.85
N ALA A 964 -4.95 -24.39 26.22
CA ALA A 964 -5.27 -25.81 26.26
C ALA A 964 -5.25 -26.44 24.85
N GLU A 965 -4.60 -27.60 24.66
CA GLU A 965 -4.67 -28.32 23.36
C GLU A 965 -5.93 -29.19 23.21
N PHE A 966 -6.56 -29.60 24.30
CA PHE A 966 -7.80 -30.38 24.35
C PHE A 966 -8.63 -29.98 25.57
N GLY A 967 -9.94 -30.22 25.52
CA GLY A 967 -10.86 -29.91 26.61
C GLY A 967 -10.77 -30.90 27.77
N GLY A 968 -11.14 -30.46 28.98
CA GLY A 968 -11.06 -31.29 30.17
C GLY A 968 -11.08 -30.49 31.47
N VAL A 969 -10.89 -31.17 32.59
CA VAL A 969 -10.81 -30.55 33.93
C VAL A 969 -9.36 -30.14 34.21
N ALA A 970 -9.15 -28.88 34.60
CA ALA A 970 -7.85 -28.35 34.98
C ALA A 970 -7.55 -28.57 36.46
N THR A 971 -6.37 -29.08 36.78
CA THR A 971 -5.82 -29.19 38.15
C THR A 971 -4.53 -28.39 38.26
N ILE A 972 -4.46 -27.46 39.20
CA ILE A 972 -3.31 -26.57 39.42
C ILE A 972 -2.40 -27.18 40.49
N LYS A 973 -1.12 -27.42 40.15
CA LYS A 973 -0.08 -27.85 41.09
C LYS A 973 0.99 -26.77 41.22
N ASP A 974 0.99 -26.07 42.37
CA ASP A 974 2.06 -25.14 42.73
C ASP A 974 3.09 -25.84 43.63
N THR A 975 4.32 -25.99 43.14
CA THR A 975 5.44 -26.59 43.85
C THR A 975 6.51 -25.52 44.06
N LYS A 976 7.29 -25.53 45.15
CA LYS A 976 8.33 -24.51 45.48
C LYS A 976 9.35 -24.11 44.39
N LYS A 977 9.38 -24.77 43.24
CA LYS A 977 10.24 -24.46 42.07
C LYS A 977 9.50 -24.42 40.72
N LYS A 978 8.22 -24.77 40.63
CA LYS A 978 7.43 -24.84 39.38
C LYS A 978 5.93 -24.72 39.64
N ARG A 979 5.23 -24.00 38.77
CA ARG A 979 3.77 -24.04 38.62
C ARG A 979 3.40 -24.86 37.40
N GLU A 980 2.50 -25.82 37.57
CA GLU A 980 2.07 -26.72 36.50
C GLU A 980 0.53 -26.82 36.50
N ILE A 981 -0.11 -26.67 35.34
CA ILE A 981 -1.53 -27.02 35.13
C ILE A 981 -1.58 -28.39 34.46
N ILE A 982 -2.38 -29.30 34.98
CA ILE A 982 -2.69 -30.59 34.35
C ILE A 982 -4.12 -30.51 33.85
N ILE A 983 -4.34 -30.67 32.54
CA ILE A 983 -5.69 -30.84 31.98
C ILE A 983 -5.91 -32.33 31.79
N THR A 984 -7.01 -32.85 32.31
CA THR A 984 -7.41 -34.25 32.16
C THR A 984 -8.74 -34.31 31.43
N ASP A 985 -8.77 -35.02 30.30
CA ASP A 985 -10.00 -35.29 29.56
C ASP A 985 -10.83 -36.36 30.28
N ASN A 986 -12.12 -36.07 30.47
CA ASN A 986 -13.06 -36.97 31.16
C ASN A 986 -13.50 -38.15 30.28
N GLU A 987 -13.43 -38.04 28.96
CA GLU A 987 -13.88 -39.09 28.03
C GLU A 987 -12.75 -40.05 27.65
N THR A 988 -11.57 -39.52 27.30
CA THR A 988 -10.43 -40.36 26.88
C THR A 988 -9.45 -40.71 28.00
N GLY A 989 -9.53 -40.06 29.16
CA GLY A 989 -8.57 -40.23 30.27
C GLY A 989 -7.17 -39.68 29.99
N ASN A 990 -6.95 -39.03 28.85
CA ASN A 990 -5.67 -38.41 28.53
C ASN A 990 -5.41 -37.19 29.42
N SER A 991 -4.22 -37.13 30.02
CA SER A 991 -3.77 -35.99 30.83
C SER A 991 -2.54 -35.31 30.22
N LYS A 992 -2.52 -33.98 30.23
CA LYS A 992 -1.40 -33.18 29.70
C LYS A 992 -1.02 -32.06 30.65
N THR A 993 0.28 -31.98 30.93
CA THR A 993 0.87 -31.01 31.86
C THR A 993 1.46 -29.81 31.10
N TYR A 994 1.09 -28.61 31.52
CA TYR A 994 1.56 -27.32 31.01
C TYR A 994 2.40 -26.63 32.09
N LEU A 995 3.65 -26.27 31.77
CA LEU A 995 4.56 -25.58 32.68
C LEU A 995 4.34 -24.05 32.60
N ILE A 996 4.03 -23.41 33.72
CA ILE A 996 3.75 -21.97 33.80
C ILE A 996 4.98 -21.23 34.37
N PRO A 997 5.50 -20.20 33.69
CA PRO A 997 6.49 -19.30 34.26
C PRO A 997 5.93 -18.54 35.46
N TYR A 998 6.70 -18.38 36.54
CA TYR A 998 6.23 -17.72 37.77
C TYR A 998 5.73 -16.27 37.58
N GLY A 999 6.18 -15.57 36.54
CA GLY A 999 5.72 -14.21 36.21
C GLY A 999 4.37 -14.17 35.49
N SER A 1000 3.87 -15.29 34.96
CA SER A 1000 2.57 -15.37 34.28
C SER A 1000 1.44 -15.49 35.30
N ARG A 1001 0.43 -14.62 35.18
CA ARG A 1001 -0.81 -14.73 35.96
C ARG A 1001 -1.68 -15.83 35.37
N ILE A 1002 -2.31 -16.64 36.23
CA ILE A 1002 -3.21 -17.71 35.84
C ILE A 1002 -4.62 -17.12 35.67
N LYS A 1003 -5.30 -17.44 34.57
CA LYS A 1003 -6.65 -16.92 34.24
C LYS A 1003 -7.77 -17.82 34.79
N ILE A 1004 -7.49 -19.11 34.94
CA ILE A 1004 -8.46 -20.14 35.34
C ILE A 1004 -8.44 -20.40 36.87
N GLN A 1005 -9.50 -21.03 37.38
CA GLN A 1005 -9.57 -21.55 38.74
C GLN A 1005 -9.25 -23.06 38.77
N ASP A 1006 -8.87 -23.58 39.93
CA ASP A 1006 -8.64 -25.02 40.12
C ASP A 1006 -9.97 -25.79 40.03
N GLY A 1007 -9.98 -26.90 39.29
CA GLY A 1007 -11.20 -27.66 38.98
C GLY A 1007 -12.07 -27.07 37.86
N ALA A 1008 -11.62 -26.02 37.16
CA ALA A 1008 -12.35 -25.47 36.01
C ALA A 1008 -12.44 -26.48 34.85
N VAL A 1009 -13.62 -26.57 34.23
CA VAL A 1009 -13.83 -27.27 32.96
C VAL A 1009 -13.46 -26.31 31.82
N LEU A 1010 -12.61 -26.76 30.90
CA LEU A 1010 -12.08 -25.97 29.79
C LEU A 1010 -12.39 -26.62 28.44
N GLU A 1011 -12.53 -25.80 27.41
CA GLU A 1011 -12.59 -26.24 26.03
C GLU A 1011 -11.18 -26.26 25.37
N ALA A 1012 -11.07 -26.98 24.26
CA ALA A 1012 -9.83 -27.03 23.48
C ALA A 1012 -9.50 -25.64 22.91
N GLY A 1013 -8.40 -25.04 23.36
CA GLY A 1013 -7.90 -23.72 22.95
C GLY A 1013 -8.27 -22.57 23.88
N ASP A 1014 -8.64 -22.84 25.13
CA ASP A 1014 -8.86 -21.81 26.15
C ASP A 1014 -7.56 -21.36 26.83
N GLU A 1015 -7.52 -20.08 27.24
CA GLU A 1015 -6.35 -19.42 27.83
C GLU A 1015 -6.15 -19.80 29.30
N LEU A 1016 -5.03 -20.46 29.60
CA LEU A 1016 -4.63 -20.84 30.96
C LEU A 1016 -4.00 -19.67 31.72
N THR A 1017 -3.33 -18.77 31.00
CA THR A 1017 -2.54 -17.65 31.56
C THR A 1017 -2.84 -16.35 30.84
N GLU A 1018 -2.78 -15.23 31.57
CA GLU A 1018 -2.85 -13.88 31.00
C GLU A 1018 -1.67 -13.63 30.04
N GLY A 1019 -1.96 -13.11 28.83
CA GLY A 1019 -0.95 -12.83 27.80
C GLY A 1019 -1.56 -12.69 26.40
N SER A 1020 -0.71 -12.60 25.39
CA SER A 1020 -1.10 -12.64 23.98
C SER A 1020 -1.03 -14.06 23.43
N VAL A 1021 -2.10 -14.53 22.77
CA VAL A 1021 -2.13 -15.85 22.12
C VAL A 1021 -1.30 -15.85 20.83
N ASN A 1022 -0.75 -17.00 20.47
CA ASN A 1022 -0.04 -17.22 19.21
C ASN A 1022 -1.02 -17.76 18.13
N PRO A 1023 -1.23 -17.04 17.00
CA PRO A 1023 -2.14 -17.48 15.94
C PRO A 1023 -1.86 -18.87 15.37
N HIS A 1024 -0.60 -19.31 15.34
CA HIS A 1024 -0.23 -20.65 14.85
C HIS A 1024 -0.75 -21.78 15.75
N ASP A 1025 -0.88 -21.52 17.05
CA ASP A 1025 -1.38 -22.52 18.00
C ASP A 1025 -2.91 -22.58 17.96
N ILE A 1026 -3.60 -21.44 17.78
CA ILE A 1026 -5.04 -21.39 17.48
C ILE A 1026 -5.34 -22.17 16.19
N LEU A 1027 -4.55 -21.97 15.12
CA LEU A 1027 -4.72 -22.69 13.84
C LEU A 1027 -4.60 -24.21 14.00
N LYS A 1028 -3.77 -24.66 14.95
CA LYS A 1028 -3.56 -26.07 15.25
C LYS A 1028 -4.71 -26.69 16.06
N ILE A 1029 -5.37 -25.91 16.92
CA ILE A 1029 -6.31 -26.42 17.92
C ILE A 1029 -7.76 -26.11 17.52
N LYS A 1030 -8.13 -24.83 17.40
CA LYS A 1030 -9.49 -24.36 17.06
C LYS A 1030 -9.73 -24.23 15.54
N GLY A 1031 -8.68 -24.41 14.72
CA GLY A 1031 -8.77 -24.40 13.26
C GLY A 1031 -8.87 -23.01 12.63
N VAL A 1032 -9.15 -22.98 11.32
CA VAL A 1032 -8.99 -21.79 10.45
C VAL A 1032 -9.92 -20.63 10.86
N ARG A 1033 -11.20 -20.93 11.14
CA ARG A 1033 -12.21 -19.91 11.47
C ARG A 1033 -11.83 -19.13 12.73
N ALA A 1034 -11.43 -19.83 13.79
CA ALA A 1034 -11.02 -19.20 15.05
C ALA A 1034 -9.78 -18.29 14.91
N VAL A 1035 -8.86 -18.60 14.00
CA VAL A 1035 -7.71 -17.72 13.68
C VAL A 1035 -8.16 -16.46 12.96
N GLN A 1036 -9.11 -16.59 12.03
CA GLN A 1036 -9.64 -15.46 11.27
C GLN A 1036 -10.37 -14.48 12.20
N ASP A 1037 -11.26 -14.99 13.06
CA ASP A 1037 -11.96 -14.18 14.07
C ASP A 1037 -10.98 -13.52 15.06
N TYR A 1038 -10.02 -14.28 15.61
CA TYR A 1038 -9.00 -13.75 16.52
C TYR A 1038 -8.19 -12.62 15.90
N MET A 1039 -7.74 -12.79 14.65
CA MET A 1039 -6.96 -11.79 13.93
C MET A 1039 -7.76 -10.50 13.66
N ILE A 1040 -9.03 -10.62 13.28
CA ILE A 1040 -9.89 -9.44 13.06
C ILE A 1040 -10.14 -8.73 14.39
N GLN A 1041 -10.54 -9.47 15.44
CA GLN A 1041 -10.86 -8.91 16.75
C GLN A 1041 -9.65 -8.18 17.37
N GLU A 1042 -8.47 -8.77 17.40
CA GLU A 1042 -7.27 -8.16 18.01
C GLU A 1042 -6.77 -6.94 17.22
N VAL A 1043 -6.79 -6.98 15.88
CA VAL A 1043 -6.41 -5.81 15.08
C VAL A 1043 -7.42 -4.68 15.27
N GLN A 1044 -8.72 -4.97 15.23
CA GLN A 1044 -9.79 -3.99 15.40
C GLN A 1044 -9.74 -3.34 16.80
N ARG A 1045 -9.48 -4.14 17.84
CA ARG A 1045 -9.27 -3.68 19.22
C ARG A 1045 -8.11 -2.68 19.33
N VAL A 1046 -6.96 -2.95 18.69
CA VAL A 1046 -5.79 -2.03 18.74
C VAL A 1046 -6.07 -0.70 18.03
N TYR A 1047 -6.83 -0.68 16.93
CA TYR A 1047 -7.23 0.57 16.26
C TYR A 1047 -8.28 1.35 17.07
N ARG A 1048 -9.34 0.69 17.55
CA ARG A 1048 -10.41 1.35 18.31
C ARG A 1048 -9.95 1.89 19.67
N LEU A 1049 -9.06 1.19 20.38
CA LEU A 1049 -8.43 1.67 21.62
C LEU A 1049 -7.64 3.00 21.42
N GLN A 1050 -7.25 3.31 20.18
CA GLN A 1050 -6.54 4.53 19.81
C GLN A 1050 -7.45 5.58 19.14
N GLY A 1051 -8.78 5.35 19.12
CA GLY A 1051 -9.77 6.23 18.52
C GLY A 1051 -9.66 6.33 17.01
N VAL A 1052 -9.46 5.19 16.34
CA VAL A 1052 -9.48 5.03 14.88
C VAL A 1052 -10.52 3.97 14.52
N GLU A 1053 -11.45 4.32 13.65
CA GLU A 1053 -12.46 3.42 13.07
C GLU A 1053 -11.95 2.92 11.70
N ILE A 1054 -12.01 1.60 11.48
CA ILE A 1054 -11.66 0.92 10.22
C ILE A 1054 -12.71 -0.17 9.98
N ASN A 1055 -13.16 -0.37 8.74
CA ASN A 1055 -14.08 -1.45 8.41
C ASN A 1055 -13.38 -2.82 8.40
N ASP A 1056 -14.00 -3.84 9.02
CA ASP A 1056 -13.43 -5.18 9.18
C ASP A 1056 -13.07 -5.87 7.84
N LYS A 1057 -13.74 -5.50 6.73
CA LYS A 1057 -13.43 -6.02 5.38
C LYS A 1057 -11.97 -5.81 4.97
N HIS A 1058 -11.35 -4.70 5.39
CA HIS A 1058 -9.96 -4.40 5.03
C HIS A 1058 -8.99 -5.36 5.72
N ILE A 1059 -9.31 -5.77 6.95
CA ILE A 1059 -8.52 -6.73 7.73
C ILE A 1059 -8.75 -8.15 7.17
N GLU A 1060 -10.00 -8.52 6.84
CA GLU A 1060 -10.32 -9.79 6.16
C GLU A 1060 -9.47 -10.01 4.90
N MET A 1061 -9.29 -8.98 4.08
CA MET A 1061 -8.50 -9.08 2.84
C MET A 1061 -7.04 -9.44 3.08
N ILE A 1062 -6.42 -8.90 4.13
CA ILE A 1062 -5.03 -9.23 4.49
C ILE A 1062 -4.96 -10.63 5.10
N VAL A 1063 -5.90 -10.96 6.00
CA VAL A 1063 -5.98 -12.29 6.65
C VAL A 1063 -6.23 -13.41 5.62
N HIS A 1064 -7.04 -13.16 4.58
CA HIS A 1064 -7.23 -14.06 3.45
C HIS A 1064 -5.88 -14.41 2.78
N GLN A 1065 -5.04 -13.42 2.45
CA GLN A 1065 -3.73 -13.65 1.84
C GLN A 1065 -2.75 -14.35 2.79
N MET A 1066 -2.84 -14.11 4.10
CA MET A 1066 -2.02 -14.79 5.11
C MET A 1066 -2.34 -16.29 5.24
N LEU A 1067 -3.57 -16.71 4.90
CA LEU A 1067 -4.04 -18.09 4.98
C LEU A 1067 -4.19 -18.77 3.61
N LYS A 1068 -3.86 -18.08 2.51
CA LYS A 1068 -4.08 -18.55 1.13
C LYS A 1068 -3.33 -19.83 0.73
N LYS A 1069 -2.29 -20.22 1.48
CA LYS A 1069 -1.45 -21.39 1.13
C LYS A 1069 -1.70 -22.61 2.03
N ILE A 1070 -1.82 -23.76 1.38
CA ILE A 1070 -1.81 -25.09 2.01
C ILE A 1070 -0.47 -25.76 1.78
N LYS A 1071 0.06 -26.46 2.78
CA LYS A 1071 1.29 -27.22 2.67
C LYS A 1071 0.95 -28.71 2.62
N ILE A 1072 1.34 -29.38 1.55
CA ILE A 1072 1.13 -30.81 1.37
C ILE A 1072 2.02 -31.58 2.37
N GLU A 1073 1.43 -32.50 3.13
CA GLU A 1073 2.17 -33.41 4.03
C GLU A 1073 2.38 -34.77 3.35
N GLU A 1074 1.36 -35.27 2.65
CA GLU A 1074 1.37 -36.51 1.87
C GLU A 1074 0.70 -36.27 0.51
N SER A 1075 1.30 -36.78 -0.56
CA SER A 1075 0.86 -36.50 -1.94
C SER A 1075 -0.32 -37.35 -2.41
N GLY A 1076 -0.60 -38.49 -1.77
CA GLY A 1076 -1.46 -39.51 -2.37
C GLY A 1076 -0.97 -39.87 -3.79
N ASP A 1077 -1.92 -40.03 -4.72
CA ASP A 1077 -1.67 -40.26 -6.15
C ASP A 1077 -1.49 -38.97 -6.97
N SER A 1078 -1.35 -37.80 -6.33
CA SER A 1078 -1.20 -36.52 -7.03
C SER A 1078 0.21 -36.26 -7.56
N ASP A 1079 0.32 -35.44 -8.60
CA ASP A 1079 1.59 -35.00 -9.19
C ASP A 1079 2.40 -34.02 -8.30
N VAL A 1080 1.89 -33.63 -7.13
CA VAL A 1080 2.51 -32.59 -6.29
C VAL A 1080 3.37 -33.17 -5.16
N LEU A 1081 4.61 -32.67 -5.05
CA LEU A 1081 5.57 -33.16 -4.06
C LEU A 1081 5.20 -32.86 -2.60
N PRO A 1082 5.41 -33.81 -1.67
CA PRO A 1082 5.32 -33.56 -0.23
C PRO A 1082 6.18 -32.39 0.23
N GLY A 1083 5.57 -31.45 0.95
CA GLY A 1083 6.20 -30.27 1.50
C GLY A 1083 6.10 -29.00 0.65
N VAL A 1084 5.63 -29.09 -0.60
CA VAL A 1084 5.30 -27.93 -1.45
C VAL A 1084 4.10 -27.18 -0.88
N SER A 1085 4.08 -25.86 -1.06
CA SER A 1085 2.94 -25.01 -0.74
C SER A 1085 2.15 -24.65 -1.99
N MET A 1086 0.87 -25.02 -2.03
CA MET A 1086 -0.06 -24.72 -3.11
C MET A 1086 -1.15 -23.75 -2.63
N ASP A 1087 -1.97 -23.23 -3.54
CA ASP A 1087 -3.19 -22.52 -3.14
C ASP A 1087 -4.23 -23.46 -2.52
N VAL A 1088 -5.07 -22.93 -1.62
CA VAL A 1088 -6.14 -23.72 -0.99
C VAL A 1088 -7.23 -24.09 -1.99
N LEU A 1089 -7.61 -23.18 -2.90
CA LEU A 1089 -8.64 -23.46 -3.89
C LEU A 1089 -8.16 -24.51 -4.91
N ASP A 1090 -6.98 -24.30 -5.47
CA ASP A 1090 -6.38 -25.21 -6.45
C ASP A 1090 -6.13 -26.62 -5.86
N PHE A 1091 -5.82 -26.72 -4.56
CA PHE A 1091 -5.69 -27.99 -3.84
C PHE A 1091 -7.02 -28.71 -3.65
N ASN A 1092 -8.08 -27.98 -3.29
CA ASN A 1092 -9.41 -28.57 -3.13
C ASN A 1092 -9.92 -29.12 -4.47
N GLU A 1093 -9.79 -28.36 -5.57
CA GLU A 1093 -10.21 -28.82 -6.90
C GLU A 1093 -9.36 -30.00 -7.42
N MET A 1094 -8.06 -30.02 -7.12
CA MET A 1094 -7.20 -31.18 -7.41
C MET A 1094 -7.68 -32.44 -6.67
N ASN A 1095 -8.04 -32.33 -5.39
CA ASN A 1095 -8.55 -33.46 -4.61
C ASN A 1095 -9.96 -33.88 -5.07
N GLU A 1096 -10.86 -32.93 -5.35
CA GLU A 1096 -12.19 -33.23 -5.93
C GLU A 1096 -12.07 -33.99 -7.26
N ALA A 1097 -11.07 -33.65 -8.10
CA ALA A 1097 -10.78 -34.38 -9.33
C ALA A 1097 -10.20 -35.80 -9.08
N LEU A 1098 -9.29 -35.95 -8.12
CA LEU A 1098 -8.72 -37.27 -7.76
C LEU A 1098 -9.78 -38.20 -7.15
N GLU A 1099 -10.67 -37.67 -6.30
CA GLU A 1099 -11.80 -38.41 -5.73
C GLU A 1099 -12.81 -38.82 -6.82
N ALA A 1100 -13.07 -37.95 -7.81
CA ALA A 1100 -13.90 -38.30 -8.97
C ALA A 1100 -13.27 -39.37 -9.88
N GLU A 1101 -11.94 -39.46 -9.92
CA GLU A 1101 -11.19 -40.55 -10.59
C GLU A 1101 -11.02 -41.81 -9.72
N GLY A 1102 -11.42 -41.78 -8.44
CA GLY A 1102 -11.29 -42.90 -7.50
C GLY A 1102 -9.87 -43.16 -6.98
N LYS A 1103 -8.99 -42.15 -7.02
CA LYS A 1103 -7.59 -42.20 -6.57
C LYS A 1103 -7.45 -41.73 -5.12
N GLU A 1104 -6.29 -41.96 -4.49
CA GLU A 1104 -6.01 -41.44 -3.14
C GLU A 1104 -5.75 -39.91 -3.18
N PRO A 1105 -6.57 -39.08 -2.51
CA PRO A 1105 -6.39 -37.63 -2.50
C PRO A 1105 -5.17 -37.20 -1.66
N ALA A 1106 -4.62 -36.03 -1.97
CA ALA A 1106 -3.48 -35.50 -1.22
C ALA A 1106 -3.90 -35.01 0.18
N ILE A 1107 -3.06 -35.20 1.19
CA ILE A 1107 -3.28 -34.69 2.55
C ILE A 1107 -2.43 -33.44 2.75
N GLY A 1108 -3.10 -32.32 2.99
CA GLY A 1108 -2.50 -31.00 3.15
C GLY A 1108 -2.96 -30.30 4.42
N ARG A 1109 -2.06 -29.50 5.01
CA ARG A 1109 -2.32 -28.68 6.18
C ARG A 1109 -2.21 -27.20 5.85
N GLN A 1110 -3.28 -26.44 6.10
CA GLN A 1110 -3.27 -24.99 5.85
C GLN A 1110 -2.26 -24.30 6.78
N VAL A 1111 -1.49 -23.34 6.22
CA VAL A 1111 -0.41 -22.66 6.94
C VAL A 1111 -0.60 -21.15 6.92
N MET A 1112 -0.47 -20.53 8.10
CA MET A 1112 -0.46 -19.07 8.22
C MET A 1112 0.92 -18.52 7.90
N LEU A 1113 1.00 -17.60 6.94
CA LEU A 1113 2.22 -16.89 6.56
C LEU A 1113 2.11 -15.42 6.99
N GLY A 1114 3.15 -14.91 7.63
CA GLY A 1114 3.31 -13.47 7.86
C GLY A 1114 3.43 -12.71 6.54
N ILE A 1115 2.95 -11.46 6.49
CA ILE A 1115 2.85 -10.67 5.26
C ILE A 1115 4.14 -10.64 4.42
N THR A 1116 5.32 -10.49 5.04
CA THR A 1116 6.60 -10.50 4.29
C THR A 1116 6.89 -11.84 3.60
N LYS A 1117 6.47 -12.96 4.18
CA LYS A 1117 6.60 -14.30 3.56
C LYS A 1117 5.54 -14.53 2.48
N ALA A 1118 4.30 -14.07 2.71
CA ALA A 1118 3.23 -14.17 1.73
C ALA A 1118 3.59 -13.41 0.42
N SER A 1119 4.13 -12.19 0.51
CA SER A 1119 4.61 -11.43 -0.66
C SER A 1119 5.68 -12.15 -1.49
N LEU A 1120 6.55 -12.93 -0.84
CA LEU A 1120 7.62 -13.69 -1.51
C LEU A 1120 7.14 -15.02 -2.08
N ALA A 1121 6.00 -15.54 -1.61
CA ALA A 1121 5.37 -16.76 -2.09
C ALA A 1121 4.33 -16.51 -3.20
N THR A 1122 4.50 -15.40 -3.93
CA THR A 1122 3.70 -15.04 -5.11
C THR A 1122 4.20 -15.76 -6.36
N ASP A 1123 3.29 -16.03 -7.30
CA ASP A 1123 3.63 -16.82 -8.49
C ASP A 1123 4.46 -16.01 -9.51
N SER A 1124 4.24 -14.68 -9.58
CA SER A 1124 5.07 -13.75 -10.34
C SER A 1124 6.46 -13.59 -9.72
N PHE A 1125 7.49 -14.02 -10.45
CA PHE A 1125 8.86 -13.75 -10.08
C PHE A 1125 9.23 -12.27 -10.24
N LEU A 1126 8.55 -11.51 -11.11
CA LEU A 1126 8.80 -10.08 -11.30
C LEU A 1126 8.34 -9.25 -10.09
N SER A 1127 7.12 -9.52 -9.59
CA SER A 1127 6.62 -8.85 -8.38
C SER A 1127 7.49 -9.20 -7.16
N ALA A 1128 7.75 -10.49 -6.92
CA ALA A 1128 8.59 -10.94 -5.81
C ALA A 1128 10.02 -10.35 -5.87
N ALA A 1129 10.66 -10.34 -7.05
CA ALA A 1129 12.02 -9.82 -7.22
C ALA A 1129 12.14 -8.29 -6.99
N SER A 1130 11.07 -7.54 -7.25
CA SER A 1130 10.99 -6.09 -6.97
C SER A 1130 10.83 -5.79 -5.47
N PHE A 1131 10.24 -6.72 -4.72
CA PHE A 1131 10.04 -6.62 -3.28
C PHE A 1131 11.35 -6.85 -2.53
N GLN A 1132 11.77 -8.09 -2.28
CA GLN A 1132 12.97 -8.40 -1.49
C GLN A 1132 13.72 -9.61 -2.06
N GLU A 1133 14.97 -9.80 -1.62
CA GLU A 1133 15.81 -10.94 -2.01
C GLU A 1133 15.93 -11.18 -3.54
N THR A 1134 15.93 -10.10 -4.34
CA THR A 1134 15.93 -10.10 -5.83
C THR A 1134 16.77 -11.21 -6.47
N THR A 1135 18.01 -11.43 -5.99
CA THR A 1135 18.91 -12.45 -6.55
C THR A 1135 18.44 -13.87 -6.29
N LYS A 1136 17.86 -14.16 -5.12
CA LYS A 1136 17.31 -15.47 -4.76
C LYS A 1136 16.08 -15.80 -5.60
N VAL A 1137 15.13 -14.86 -5.70
CA VAL A 1137 13.92 -15.00 -6.52
C VAL A 1137 14.28 -15.28 -7.98
N LEU A 1138 15.19 -14.50 -8.56
CA LEU A 1138 15.62 -14.69 -9.95
C LEU A 1138 16.37 -16.02 -10.16
N THR A 1139 17.20 -16.49 -9.22
CA THR A 1139 17.87 -17.79 -9.36
C THR A 1139 16.90 -18.96 -9.35
N GLU A 1140 15.86 -18.90 -8.53
CA GLU A 1140 14.87 -19.95 -8.40
C GLU A 1140 13.95 -19.99 -9.62
N ALA A 1141 13.47 -18.82 -10.06
CA ALA A 1141 12.68 -18.70 -11.27
C ALA A 1141 13.45 -19.17 -12.53
N ALA A 1142 14.75 -18.87 -12.62
CA ALA A 1142 15.59 -19.29 -13.76
C ALA A 1142 15.83 -20.81 -13.81
N ILE A 1143 16.01 -21.47 -12.66
CA ILE A 1143 16.12 -22.94 -12.59
C ILE A 1143 14.78 -23.60 -12.96
N ASN A 1144 13.68 -23.12 -12.37
CA ASN A 1144 12.35 -23.67 -12.61
C ASN A 1144 11.79 -23.31 -14.00
N GLY A 1145 12.50 -22.50 -14.80
CA GLY A 1145 12.05 -22.08 -16.13
C GLY A 1145 10.75 -21.26 -16.12
N LYS A 1146 10.47 -20.53 -15.03
CA LYS A 1146 9.15 -19.94 -14.75
C LYS A 1146 8.66 -19.02 -15.88
N VAL A 1147 7.36 -19.10 -16.14
CA VAL A 1147 6.62 -18.21 -17.06
C VAL A 1147 5.69 -17.33 -16.24
N ASP A 1148 5.87 -16.02 -16.32
CA ASP A 1148 5.02 -15.02 -15.70
C ASP A 1148 3.96 -14.55 -16.70
N LYS A 1149 2.67 -14.73 -16.35
CA LYS A 1149 1.51 -14.40 -17.17
C LYS A 1149 1.04 -12.94 -17.05
N LEU A 1150 1.74 -12.08 -16.29
CA LEU A 1150 1.47 -10.65 -16.17
C LEU A 1150 0.03 -10.31 -15.71
N ILE A 1151 -0.51 -11.09 -14.77
CA ILE A 1151 -1.90 -10.97 -14.29
C ILE A 1151 -2.04 -9.89 -13.19
N GLY A 1152 -0.97 -9.61 -12.46
CA GLY A 1152 -0.93 -8.64 -11.37
C GLY A 1152 -0.76 -7.18 -11.83
N LEU A 1153 -0.76 -6.27 -10.86
CA LEU A 1153 -0.59 -4.84 -11.12
C LEU A 1153 0.87 -4.47 -11.39
N LYS A 1154 1.79 -4.98 -10.56
CA LYS A 1154 3.16 -4.47 -10.48
C LYS A 1154 4.00 -4.86 -11.70
N GLU A 1155 3.81 -6.04 -12.24
CA GLU A 1155 4.48 -6.56 -13.44
C GLU A 1155 4.17 -5.67 -14.63
N ASN A 1156 2.90 -5.31 -14.81
CA ASN A 1156 2.46 -4.41 -15.88
C ASN A 1156 3.05 -3.00 -15.73
N VAL A 1157 3.07 -2.43 -14.52
CA VAL A 1157 3.73 -1.13 -14.24
C VAL A 1157 5.24 -1.17 -14.53
N LEU A 1158 5.93 -2.25 -14.14
CA LEU A 1158 7.38 -2.42 -14.38
C LEU A 1158 7.70 -2.49 -15.89
N ILE A 1159 6.82 -3.12 -16.67
CA ILE A 1159 6.94 -3.30 -18.13
C ILE A 1159 6.50 -2.03 -18.89
N GLY A 1160 5.58 -1.25 -18.34
CA GLY A 1160 4.95 -0.11 -19.02
C GLY A 1160 3.68 -0.49 -19.79
N LYS A 1161 2.98 -1.55 -19.39
CA LYS A 1161 1.63 -1.88 -19.86
C LYS A 1161 0.57 -1.27 -18.94
N LEU A 1162 -0.58 -0.95 -19.52
CA LEU A 1162 -1.80 -0.61 -18.79
C LEU A 1162 -2.19 -1.77 -17.85
N ILE A 1163 -2.39 -1.46 -16.56
CA ILE A 1163 -2.70 -2.43 -15.51
C ILE A 1163 -4.02 -3.19 -15.76
N PRO A 1164 -4.16 -4.45 -15.32
CA PRO A 1164 -5.38 -5.24 -15.51
C PRO A 1164 -6.46 -4.94 -14.45
N ALA A 1165 -6.64 -3.67 -14.09
CA ALA A 1165 -7.62 -3.18 -13.12
C ALA A 1165 -8.19 -1.82 -13.58
N GLY A 1166 -9.34 -1.42 -13.03
CA GLY A 1166 -10.11 -0.25 -13.48
C GLY A 1166 -10.41 -0.31 -14.98
N THR A 1167 -10.35 0.85 -15.64
CA THR A 1167 -10.42 1.03 -17.11
C THR A 1167 -9.47 0.11 -17.88
N GLY A 1168 -8.39 -0.33 -17.25
CA GLY A 1168 -7.40 -1.23 -17.83
C GLY A 1168 -7.83 -2.70 -17.95
N MET A 1169 -9.00 -3.13 -17.48
CA MET A 1169 -9.45 -4.52 -17.74
C MET A 1169 -9.78 -4.78 -19.21
N LYS A 1170 -9.52 -6.02 -19.68
CA LYS A 1170 -9.93 -6.47 -21.03
C LYS A 1170 -11.43 -6.28 -21.26
N ARG A 1171 -12.28 -6.54 -20.25
CA ARG A 1171 -13.76 -6.36 -20.30
C ARG A 1171 -14.20 -4.97 -20.76
N TYR A 1172 -13.48 -3.91 -20.37
CA TYR A 1172 -13.83 -2.53 -20.75
C TYR A 1172 -13.19 -2.13 -22.10
N ARG A 1173 -11.95 -2.58 -22.37
CA ARG A 1173 -11.27 -2.28 -23.64
C ARG A 1173 -11.84 -2.99 -24.86
N SER A 1174 -12.54 -4.12 -24.69
CA SER A 1174 -13.18 -4.84 -25.78
C SER A 1174 -14.56 -4.27 -26.16
N ILE A 1175 -15.07 -3.29 -25.41
CA ILE A 1175 -16.33 -2.62 -25.74
C ILE A 1175 -16.07 -1.72 -26.94
N LYS A 1176 -16.67 -2.09 -28.08
CA LYS A 1176 -16.89 -1.16 -29.18
C LYS A 1176 -18.25 -0.49 -28.93
N LEU A 1177 -18.28 0.83 -28.91
CA LEU A 1177 -19.53 1.56 -29.04
C LEU A 1177 -19.96 1.45 -30.50
N ASN A 1178 -21.20 1.04 -30.77
CA ASN A 1178 -21.77 1.11 -32.11
C ASN A 1178 -22.23 2.56 -32.33
N THR A 1179 -21.25 3.45 -32.56
CA THR A 1179 -21.47 4.87 -32.90
C THR A 1179 -21.46 5.13 -34.40
N ASP A 1180 -21.36 4.06 -35.19
CA ASP A 1180 -21.80 4.07 -36.58
C ASP A 1180 -23.33 4.17 -36.52
N VAL A 1181 -23.82 5.42 -36.44
CA VAL A 1181 -25.08 5.77 -37.09
C VAL A 1181 -24.82 5.46 -38.55
N GLU A 1182 -25.49 4.45 -39.07
CA GLU A 1182 -25.47 4.18 -40.51
C GLU A 1182 -26.04 5.45 -41.19
N GLU A 1183 -25.20 6.19 -41.91
CA GLU A 1183 -25.63 7.23 -42.85
C GLU A 1183 -26.26 6.58 -44.11
N GLU A 1184 -27.09 5.56 -43.89
CA GLU A 1184 -27.88 4.80 -44.85
C GLU A 1184 -29.33 4.65 -44.32
N ASP A 1185 -29.96 5.80 -44.09
CA ASP A 1185 -31.42 5.96 -44.17
C ASP A 1185 -31.68 7.27 -44.95
N ASP A 1186 -31.16 7.31 -46.19
CA ASP A 1186 -31.79 8.09 -47.25
C ASP A 1186 -33.20 7.51 -47.42
N ILE A 1187 -34.18 8.15 -46.78
CA ILE A 1187 -35.59 7.80 -46.92
C ILE A 1187 -35.98 8.17 -48.36
N ASP A 1188 -35.87 7.19 -49.25
CA ASP A 1188 -36.45 7.20 -50.60
C ASP A 1188 -37.97 7.40 -50.48
N LEU A 1189 -38.39 8.67 -50.50
CA LEU A 1189 -39.77 9.07 -50.71
C LEU A 1189 -40.13 8.88 -52.19
N ALA A 1190 -40.27 7.61 -52.57
CA ALA A 1190 -40.83 7.18 -53.84
C ALA A 1190 -42.26 6.65 -53.63
N GLU A 1191 -43.18 7.26 -54.37
CA GLU A 1191 -44.49 6.81 -54.85
C GLU A 1191 -44.59 5.25 -54.93
N ASP A 1192 -45.71 4.58 -54.62
CA ASP A 1192 -47.11 5.03 -54.72
C ASP A 1192 -48.13 4.08 -54.00
N ASP A 1193 -49.42 4.40 -54.11
CA ASP A 1193 -50.61 3.53 -53.96
C ASP A 1193 -51.06 3.04 -52.56
N PHE A 1194 -52.01 3.78 -51.97
CA PHE A 1194 -53.20 3.16 -51.34
C PHE A 1194 -54.48 3.93 -51.73
N ASN A 1195 -55.38 3.22 -52.42
CA ASN A 1195 -56.62 3.73 -53.00
C ASN A 1195 -57.79 3.75 -51.98
N GLU A 1196 -58.44 4.91 -51.84
CA GLU A 1196 -59.90 5.17 -51.67
C GLU A 1196 -60.83 4.33 -50.75
N PRO A 1197 -62.04 4.85 -50.37
CA PRO A 1197 -62.49 6.25 -50.26
C PRO A 1197 -63.33 6.56 -48.99
N ALA A 1198 -63.49 7.86 -48.68
CA ALA A 1198 -64.73 8.42 -48.10
C ALA A 1198 -64.80 9.97 -48.22
N GLU A 1199 -65.76 10.44 -49.03
CA GLU A 1199 -66.45 11.74 -49.04
C GLU A 1199 -66.68 12.38 -47.64
N LEU A 1200 -66.73 13.70 -47.36
CA LEU A 1200 -66.66 14.99 -48.09
C LEU A 1200 -65.74 15.97 -47.28
N ASP A 1201 -65.56 17.30 -47.48
CA ASP A 1201 -66.30 18.38 -48.17
C ASP A 1201 -65.36 19.57 -48.52
N GLU A 1202 -65.87 20.65 -49.13
CA GLU A 1202 -65.08 21.80 -49.66
C GLU A 1202 -64.84 22.98 -48.68
N ALA A 1203 -63.71 23.70 -48.80
CA ALA A 1203 -63.65 25.17 -49.05
C ALA A 1203 -62.22 25.80 -49.09
N ASP A 1204 -61.88 26.37 -50.26
CA ASP A 1204 -60.99 27.52 -50.57
C ASP A 1204 -59.55 27.72 -49.99
N LYS A 1205 -58.56 27.55 -50.91
CA LYS A 1205 -57.56 28.53 -51.44
C LYS A 1205 -56.94 29.57 -50.47
N ILE A 1206 -55.63 29.83 -50.54
CA ILE A 1206 -54.97 30.70 -51.56
C ILE A 1206 -53.45 30.40 -51.67
N VAL A 1207 -52.89 30.64 -52.86
CA VAL A 1207 -51.48 30.47 -53.28
C VAL A 1207 -50.66 31.76 -53.10
N LEU A 1208 -49.32 31.66 -52.94
CA LEU A 1208 -48.23 32.48 -53.55
C LEU A 1208 -46.90 32.15 -52.80
N ASN A 1209 -45.96 31.40 -53.37
CA ASN A 1209 -44.92 31.73 -54.37
C ASN A 1209 -43.77 32.64 -53.90
N GLU A 1210 -42.57 32.07 -54.03
CA GLU A 1210 -41.31 32.66 -54.54
C GLU A 1210 -40.50 33.68 -53.72
N ASP A 1211 -39.24 33.26 -53.51
CA ASP A 1211 -38.00 33.97 -53.86
C ASP A 1211 -37.11 34.67 -52.81
N GLU A 1212 -35.83 34.25 -52.94
CA GLU A 1212 -34.59 35.03 -52.91
C GLU A 1212 -33.85 35.41 -51.60
N LEU A 1213 -32.60 34.92 -51.60
CA LEU A 1213 -31.34 35.65 -51.38
C LEU A 1213 -30.73 35.83 -49.97
N SER A 1214 -29.50 35.31 -49.90
CA SER A 1214 -28.24 35.91 -49.38
C SER A 1214 -28.03 36.13 -47.88
N GLU A 1215 -26.91 35.56 -47.43
CA GLU A 1215 -25.87 36.16 -46.57
C GLU A 1215 -26.27 36.76 -45.22
N GLU A 1216 -26.06 35.98 -44.14
CA GLU A 1216 -24.96 36.20 -43.17
C GLU A 1216 -24.53 34.89 -42.49
#